data_AF-A0A4R5F6F8-F1
#
_entry.id   AF-A0A4R5F6F8-F1
#
_cell.length_a   1.000
_cell.length_b   1.000
_cell.length_c   1.000
_cell.angle_alpha   90.00
_cell.angle_beta   90.00
_cell.angle_gamma   90.00
#
_symmetry.space_group_name_H-M   'P 1'
#
loop_
_entity.id
_entity.type
_entity.pdbx_description
1 polymer ?
#
loop_
_entity_poly.entity_id
_entity_poly.type
_entity_poly.pdbx_seq_one_letter_code
_entity_poly.pdbx_strand_id
1 'polypeptide(L)'
;MVKKKLTLIITCLLFCFAQGTFAQSKKKKRADKNASAKVEAKAPDAKDGKKEPKPYKKVIDSTAVTQKGLIDIHKINDKYLFEIPDSLLGSEIMTITRYSKTPAGGGIFGGEEINRQVVRWEKGLNNNILLRSVTYVIMSPDEDKPMAQAVKNSTSDPIIGNYDILAFKKDSTGKNNAGYVIDLTSTFDADVQTFSLDPIKKQLLNIQTFQKDKSFISKISSYPINTEIRSVKTFTTTPPRISTTPTPQIGVNLPSGLDAGVITVEMNTSMILLPKTPMRKREFDARVGYFANQYDVFEEESQKSDTKVFAVRWRLEPKSEEDAQKQKRGELIEPKKPIVYYIDPATPEKWKKFIKQGIDDWQVAFENAGWKNAIRGEYWPENDPTMSLEDARFSVLRYFAAEIQNAYGPNVHDPRSGEILESHIGWYHNIMSLLRNWYLIQTAAVDPAARSKKFDDKLMGELIRFVSSHEVGHTLGLRHNMGASSATPVEKLRDKEYQEKNGHTSSIMDYARFNYVAQPEDGVTTLFPRIGDYDKWAIKWGYSYFDEAKTETEEKAKLNEMTKEAYKNNRLWFGTETSPYDPRYQTEDIGDNAMRASEYGIKNLKRILPNLLEWTKENGESYAELDNLYGALTGQFRRYMGHVTKNVGGIYDSPKTYDMTGNQFEVVPKSIQKDAVLFLNTQLFTTPKWLLDQNILSKINPESGVEAIKAMQDATLSSLLAGDRIVRLIETSSMNKNNYSVDELVSDLKNGIFSELKGSGSIDLYRRNIQKLYVDKMIELLKPGTAMVRAVPVGVTYGFTTRRVNLAQTDLPSISRGQLNSLKNEMKLASSRMTDRMSKYHLQDLISRIGQALDPK
;
A
#
# COMPACT_ATOMS: atom_id res chain seq x y z
N MET A 1 -53.00 -4.05 31.54
CA MET A 1 -54.45 -4.10 31.22
C MET A 1 -54.61 -4.20 29.71
N VAL A 2 -54.88 -5.40 29.19
CA VAL A 2 -56.16 -5.79 28.52
C VAL A 2 -56.37 -5.05 27.19
N LYS A 3 -56.00 -5.64 26.04
CA LYS A 3 -56.77 -6.54 25.13
C LYS A 3 -57.81 -5.86 24.22
N LYS A 4 -57.55 -5.99 22.90
CA LYS A 4 -58.40 -6.53 21.80
C LYS A 4 -59.83 -6.00 21.55
N LYS A 5 -60.13 -5.75 20.26
CA LYS A 5 -61.08 -6.49 19.37
C LYS A 5 -61.11 -5.81 17.98
N LEU A 6 -61.48 -6.37 16.83
CA LEU A 6 -61.57 -7.69 16.17
C LEU A 6 -62.59 -7.49 15.04
N THR A 7 -62.29 -7.76 13.76
CA THR A 7 -63.25 -8.44 12.86
C THR A 7 -62.53 -9.13 11.68
N LEU A 8 -62.98 -10.34 11.41
CA LEU A 8 -62.52 -11.37 10.46
C LEU A 8 -63.55 -11.44 9.30
N ILE A 9 -63.17 -11.92 8.11
CA ILE A 9 -63.97 -12.89 7.32
C ILE A 9 -63.08 -13.52 6.23
N ILE A 10 -63.25 -14.84 6.09
CA ILE A 10 -62.60 -15.81 5.22
C ILE A 10 -63.56 -16.15 4.07
N THR A 11 -63.09 -16.37 2.83
CA THR A 11 -63.56 -17.50 1.97
C THR A 11 -62.58 -17.81 0.83
N CYS A 12 -62.36 -19.10 0.58
CA CYS A 12 -61.50 -19.69 -0.45
C CYS A 12 -62.26 -20.08 -1.74
N LEU A 13 -61.46 -20.42 -2.78
CA LEU A 13 -61.61 -21.49 -3.80
C LEU A 13 -61.86 -21.13 -5.30
N LEU A 14 -60.80 -21.37 -6.09
CA LEU A 14 -60.67 -22.24 -7.28
C LEU A 14 -61.14 -21.86 -8.73
N PHE A 15 -60.31 -22.37 -9.67
CA PHE A 15 -60.49 -22.70 -11.10
C PHE A 15 -60.05 -21.73 -12.25
N CYS A 16 -58.81 -21.96 -12.72
CA CYS A 16 -58.30 -22.25 -14.07
C CYS A 16 -59.10 -22.08 -15.40
N PHE A 17 -58.36 -21.53 -16.39
CA PHE A 17 -58.29 -21.81 -17.86
C PHE A 17 -59.42 -21.38 -18.85
N ALA A 18 -59.07 -20.49 -19.81
CA ALA A 18 -58.84 -20.78 -21.25
C ALA A 18 -59.25 -19.66 -22.26
N GLN A 19 -58.24 -19.29 -23.07
CA GLN A 19 -58.14 -18.74 -24.45
C GLN A 19 -59.34 -18.25 -25.31
N GLY A 20 -59.08 -17.20 -26.10
CA GLY A 20 -59.84 -16.87 -27.33
C GLY A 20 -59.40 -15.57 -28.04
N THR A 21 -58.79 -15.70 -29.21
CA THR A 21 -58.20 -14.73 -30.16
C THR A 21 -59.18 -14.00 -31.09
N PHE A 22 -58.88 -12.77 -31.56
CA PHE A 22 -58.70 -12.32 -32.99
C PHE A 22 -58.86 -10.78 -33.23
N ALA A 23 -57.73 -10.14 -33.58
CA ALA A 23 -57.39 -9.33 -34.77
C ALA A 23 -58.19 -8.12 -35.36
N GLN A 24 -57.36 -7.13 -35.80
CA GLN A 24 -57.43 -6.18 -36.96
C GLN A 24 -58.35 -4.93 -36.90
N SER A 25 -58.05 -3.73 -37.45
CA SER A 25 -56.86 -3.08 -38.07
C SER A 25 -57.16 -1.58 -38.37
N LYS A 26 -56.14 -0.68 -38.38
CA LYS A 26 -55.72 0.25 -39.49
C LYS A 26 -54.92 1.51 -39.06
N LYS A 27 -53.65 1.57 -39.53
CA LYS A 27 -52.81 2.65 -40.16
C LYS A 27 -52.97 4.15 -39.78
N LYS A 28 -51.95 5.05 -39.80
CA LYS A 28 -50.44 5.05 -39.87
C LYS A 28 -49.93 6.53 -39.86
N LYS A 29 -48.66 6.74 -39.42
CA LYS A 29 -47.67 7.87 -39.55
C LYS A 29 -47.57 8.80 -38.33
N ARG A 30 -46.39 9.18 -37.79
CA ARG A 30 -44.97 9.16 -38.22
C ARG A 30 -44.08 9.19 -36.94
N ALA A 31 -43.21 8.21 -36.74
CA ALA A 31 -41.73 8.29 -36.78
C ALA A 31 -41.04 8.88 -35.52
N ASP A 32 -40.54 7.98 -34.67
CA ASP A 32 -39.35 8.24 -33.85
C ASP A 32 -38.38 7.06 -34.02
N LYS A 33 -37.14 7.37 -34.41
CA LYS A 33 -36.05 6.41 -34.67
C LYS A 33 -35.23 6.28 -33.40
N ASN A 34 -35.42 5.19 -32.65
CA ASN A 34 -34.41 4.57 -31.80
C ASN A 34 -34.86 3.15 -31.47
N ALA A 35 -34.60 2.23 -32.39
CA ALA A 35 -34.70 0.79 -32.15
C ALA A 35 -33.34 0.18 -32.46
N SER A 36 -32.84 -0.60 -31.51
CA SER A 36 -31.62 -1.38 -31.63
C SER A 36 -31.66 -2.22 -32.90
N ALA A 37 -30.61 -2.14 -33.70
CA ALA A 37 -30.36 -3.10 -34.76
C ALA A 37 -30.09 -4.45 -34.07
N LYS A 38 -31.08 -5.34 -34.07
CA LYS A 38 -30.86 -6.78 -33.98
C LYS A 38 -29.94 -7.14 -35.14
N VAL A 39 -28.68 -7.44 -34.83
CA VAL A 39 -27.82 -8.18 -35.74
C VAL A 39 -28.34 -9.61 -35.72
N GLU A 40 -29.11 -9.97 -36.75
CA GLU A 40 -29.30 -11.36 -37.13
C GLU A 40 -27.92 -11.95 -37.40
N ALA A 41 -27.45 -12.77 -36.48
CA ALA A 41 -26.31 -13.63 -36.70
C ALA A 41 -26.67 -14.57 -37.86
N LYS A 42 -26.13 -14.29 -39.05
CA LYS A 42 -25.95 -15.34 -40.05
C LYS A 42 -25.12 -16.43 -39.38
N ALA A 43 -25.74 -17.58 -39.19
CA ALA A 43 -25.06 -18.81 -38.80
C ALA A 43 -23.84 -18.99 -39.72
N PRO A 44 -22.64 -19.25 -39.16
CA PRO A 44 -21.56 -19.73 -40.00
C PRO A 44 -22.00 -21.10 -40.54
N ASP A 45 -21.90 -21.26 -41.86
CA ASP A 45 -22.06 -22.56 -42.51
C ASP A 45 -21.26 -23.61 -41.74
N ALA A 46 -21.98 -24.56 -41.16
CA ALA A 46 -21.44 -25.80 -40.67
C ALA A 46 -20.89 -26.57 -41.87
N LYS A 47 -19.58 -26.45 -42.10
CA LYS A 47 -18.81 -27.47 -42.82
C LYS A 47 -17.94 -28.23 -41.82
N ASP A 48 -18.30 -29.49 -41.70
CA ASP A 48 -17.60 -30.59 -41.04
C ASP A 48 -16.08 -30.60 -41.26
N GLY A 49 -15.37 -31.06 -40.22
CA GLY A 49 -13.99 -31.50 -40.28
C GLY A 49 -13.17 -30.99 -39.09
N LYS A 50 -13.09 -31.76 -38.00
CA LYS A 50 -12.00 -31.63 -37.02
C LYS A 50 -10.68 -31.64 -37.81
N LYS A 51 -9.95 -30.52 -37.81
CA LYS A 51 -8.68 -30.43 -38.52
C LYS A 51 -7.67 -31.29 -37.79
N GLU A 52 -7.33 -32.43 -38.38
CA GLU A 52 -6.20 -33.21 -37.87
C GLU A 52 -4.92 -32.36 -37.89
N PRO A 53 -4.05 -32.49 -36.87
CA PRO A 53 -2.77 -31.80 -36.84
C PRO A 53 -1.96 -32.10 -38.10
N LYS A 54 -1.41 -31.06 -38.72
CA LYS A 54 -0.61 -31.17 -39.94
C LYS A 54 0.80 -31.69 -39.62
N PRO A 55 1.53 -32.21 -40.63
CA PRO A 55 2.95 -32.52 -40.47
C PRO A 55 3.74 -31.29 -39.99
N TYR A 56 4.65 -31.47 -39.03
CA TYR A 56 5.40 -30.39 -38.39
C TYR A 56 6.04 -29.41 -39.38
N LYS A 57 6.77 -29.93 -40.40
CA LYS A 57 7.42 -29.11 -41.43
C LYS A 57 6.48 -28.31 -42.34
N LYS A 58 5.17 -28.63 -42.35
CA LYS A 58 4.16 -27.85 -43.08
C LYS A 58 3.58 -26.71 -42.23
N VAL A 59 3.79 -26.75 -40.92
CA VAL A 59 3.35 -25.69 -39.99
C VAL A 59 4.53 -24.81 -39.63
N ILE A 60 5.65 -25.41 -39.27
CA ILE A 60 6.94 -24.76 -39.01
C ILE A 60 7.85 -25.03 -40.21
N ASP A 61 7.79 -24.15 -41.21
CA ASP A 61 8.62 -24.24 -42.41
C ASP A 61 9.92 -23.41 -42.28
N SER A 62 10.68 -23.30 -43.37
CA SER A 62 11.96 -22.57 -43.39
C SER A 62 11.83 -21.06 -43.21
N THR A 63 10.62 -20.50 -43.26
CA THR A 63 10.37 -19.06 -43.01
C THR A 63 10.20 -18.75 -41.53
N ALA A 64 10.05 -19.77 -40.67
CA ALA A 64 9.84 -19.61 -39.25
C ALA A 64 11.08 -19.06 -38.54
N VAL A 65 10.94 -17.89 -37.91
CA VAL A 65 11.95 -17.37 -36.97
C VAL A 65 11.66 -17.98 -35.61
N THR A 66 12.54 -18.87 -35.14
CA THR A 66 12.33 -19.63 -33.91
C THR A 66 13.23 -19.12 -32.79
N GLN A 67 12.63 -18.85 -31.63
CA GLN A 67 13.36 -18.62 -30.38
C GLN A 67 13.07 -19.75 -29.41
N LYS A 68 14.12 -20.34 -28.84
CA LYS A 68 14.01 -21.44 -27.88
C LYS A 68 13.98 -20.95 -26.45
N GLY A 69 13.23 -21.64 -25.59
CA GLY A 69 13.19 -21.35 -24.15
C GLY A 69 12.22 -22.28 -23.40
N LEU A 70 11.54 -21.76 -22.37
CA LEU A 70 10.49 -22.46 -21.64
C LEU A 70 9.38 -22.94 -22.60
N ILE A 71 9.00 -22.06 -23.51
CA ILE A 71 8.11 -22.35 -24.63
C ILE A 71 8.83 -21.91 -25.90
N ASP A 72 9.02 -22.81 -26.86
CA ASP A 72 9.62 -22.45 -28.14
C ASP A 72 8.62 -21.59 -28.92
N ILE A 73 9.06 -20.43 -29.40
CA ILE A 73 8.24 -19.45 -30.12
C ILE A 73 8.64 -19.44 -31.58
N HIS A 74 7.69 -19.73 -32.47
CA HIS A 74 7.88 -19.65 -33.92
C HIS A 74 7.07 -18.48 -34.48
N LYS A 75 7.76 -17.48 -35.01
CA LYS A 75 7.12 -16.39 -35.76
C LYS A 75 7.06 -16.74 -37.24
N ILE A 76 5.86 -16.79 -37.79
CA ILE A 76 5.60 -17.06 -39.22
C ILE A 76 4.62 -16.01 -39.72
N ASN A 77 5.07 -15.13 -40.63
CA ASN A 77 4.35 -13.91 -40.99
C ASN A 77 3.96 -13.11 -39.73
N ASP A 78 2.67 -12.82 -39.56
CA ASP A 78 2.12 -12.10 -38.40
C ASP A 78 1.65 -13.03 -37.27
N LYS A 79 1.89 -14.34 -37.37
CA LYS A 79 1.48 -15.33 -36.37
C LYS A 79 2.60 -15.69 -35.42
N TYR A 80 2.23 -15.82 -34.14
CA TYR A 80 3.08 -16.33 -33.08
C TYR A 80 2.57 -17.72 -32.67
N LEU A 81 3.29 -18.75 -33.14
CA LEU A 81 3.00 -20.13 -32.80
C LEU A 81 3.84 -20.55 -31.60
N PHE A 82 3.16 -21.06 -30.58
CA PHE A 82 3.78 -21.53 -29.33
C PHE A 82 3.91 -23.05 -29.42
N GLU A 83 5.12 -23.56 -29.26
CA GLU A 83 5.38 -24.99 -29.13
C GLU A 83 5.52 -25.34 -27.65
N ILE A 84 4.43 -25.85 -27.08
CA ILE A 84 4.36 -26.27 -25.68
C ILE A 84 5.03 -27.63 -25.54
N PRO A 85 6.13 -27.79 -24.80
CA PRO A 85 6.76 -29.09 -24.61
C PRO A 85 5.86 -29.99 -23.76
N ASP A 86 5.85 -31.30 -24.05
CA ASP A 86 5.00 -32.27 -23.33
C ASP A 86 5.30 -32.27 -21.82
N SER A 87 6.56 -32.03 -21.45
CA SER A 87 7.00 -31.89 -20.05
C SER A 87 6.40 -30.70 -19.30
N LEU A 88 5.86 -29.69 -19.99
CA LEU A 88 5.23 -28.52 -19.38
C LEU A 88 3.73 -28.72 -19.13
N LEU A 89 3.12 -29.75 -19.72
CA LEU A 89 1.72 -30.08 -19.47
C LEU A 89 1.54 -30.51 -18.01
N GLY A 90 0.50 -29.97 -17.37
CA GLY A 90 0.26 -30.18 -15.94
C GLY A 90 1.12 -29.31 -15.02
N SER A 91 2.19 -28.67 -15.54
CA SER A 91 3.01 -27.76 -14.74
C SER A 91 2.33 -26.41 -14.54
N GLU A 92 2.53 -25.83 -13.37
CA GLU A 92 1.95 -24.53 -13.01
C GLU A 92 2.91 -23.40 -13.37
N ILE A 93 2.35 -22.35 -13.97
CA ILE A 93 3.09 -21.20 -14.48
C ILE A 93 2.47 -19.94 -13.87
N MET A 94 3.28 -19.14 -13.20
CA MET A 94 2.86 -17.82 -12.72
C MET A 94 2.84 -16.84 -13.89
N THR A 95 1.72 -16.17 -14.09
CA THR A 95 1.60 -15.12 -15.12
C THR A 95 1.49 -13.77 -14.45
N ILE A 96 2.36 -12.83 -14.85
CA ILE A 96 2.42 -11.49 -14.27
C ILE A 96 2.40 -10.48 -15.39
N THR A 97 1.33 -9.69 -15.44
CA THR A 97 1.18 -8.62 -16.41
C THR A 97 1.56 -7.31 -15.75
N ARG A 98 2.46 -6.55 -16.37
CA ARG A 98 2.92 -5.23 -15.92
C ARG A 98 2.77 -4.19 -17.01
N TYR A 99 2.61 -2.92 -16.64
CA TYR A 99 2.74 -1.86 -17.62
C TYR A 99 4.20 -1.77 -18.07
N SER A 100 4.45 -1.73 -19.37
CA SER A 100 5.74 -1.31 -19.94
C SER A 100 5.74 0.18 -20.24
N LYS A 101 4.64 0.70 -20.79
CA LYS A 101 4.41 2.13 -21.03
C LYS A 101 2.95 2.46 -20.78
N THR A 102 2.72 3.63 -20.19
CA THR A 102 1.39 4.12 -19.85
C THR A 102 1.13 5.47 -20.53
N PRO A 103 -0.15 5.83 -20.76
CA PRO A 103 -0.49 7.20 -21.13
C PRO A 103 -0.11 8.15 -20.00
N ALA A 104 0.36 9.35 -20.36
CA ALA A 104 0.68 10.39 -19.39
C ALA A 104 -0.57 10.80 -18.58
N GLY A 105 -0.35 11.29 -17.36
CA GLY A 105 -1.39 11.85 -16.49
C GLY A 105 -2.32 10.83 -15.80
N GLY A 106 -2.35 9.57 -16.23
CA GLY A 106 -3.31 8.56 -15.75
C GLY A 106 -3.13 8.10 -14.30
N GLY A 107 -2.04 8.48 -13.64
CA GLY A 107 -1.68 7.95 -12.31
C GLY A 107 -1.32 6.45 -12.33
N ILE A 108 -0.90 5.94 -13.48
CA ILE A 108 -0.41 4.58 -13.71
C ILE A 108 0.93 4.66 -14.45
N PHE A 109 1.83 3.73 -14.16
CA PHE A 109 3.23 3.88 -14.56
C PHE A 109 3.87 2.58 -15.04
N GLY A 110 4.88 2.73 -15.89
CA GLY A 110 5.72 1.62 -16.32
C GLY A 110 6.34 0.91 -15.11
N GLY A 111 6.33 -0.42 -15.15
CA GLY A 111 6.79 -1.32 -14.10
C GLY A 111 5.70 -1.82 -13.15
N GLU A 112 4.56 -1.14 -13.03
CA GLU A 112 3.54 -1.52 -12.04
C GLU A 112 2.81 -2.82 -12.44
N GLU A 113 2.53 -3.66 -11.44
CA GLU A 113 1.77 -4.91 -11.62
C GLU A 113 0.30 -4.62 -11.91
N ILE A 114 -0.19 -5.20 -13.00
CA ILE A 114 -1.57 -5.11 -13.48
C ILE A 114 -2.34 -6.34 -13.03
N ASN A 115 -1.78 -7.52 -13.24
CA ASN A 115 -2.47 -8.76 -12.96
C ASN A 115 -1.45 -9.85 -12.61
N ARG A 116 -1.88 -10.77 -11.75
CA ARG A 116 -1.11 -11.94 -11.31
C ARG A 116 -2.05 -13.13 -11.27
N GLN A 117 -1.74 -14.17 -12.01
CA GLN A 117 -2.58 -15.37 -12.11
C GLN A 117 -1.74 -16.60 -12.37
N VAL A 118 -2.00 -17.71 -11.66
CA VAL A 118 -1.39 -19.00 -12.01
C VAL A 118 -2.20 -19.66 -13.12
N VAL A 119 -1.50 -20.21 -14.11
CA VAL A 119 -2.09 -20.94 -15.23
C VAL A 119 -1.45 -22.32 -15.39
N ARG A 120 -2.17 -23.24 -16.04
CA ARG A 120 -1.71 -24.60 -16.33
C ARG A 120 -2.17 -25.06 -17.72
N TRP A 121 -1.27 -25.66 -18.48
CA TRP A 121 -1.58 -26.30 -19.76
C TRP A 121 -2.08 -27.72 -19.55
N GLU A 122 -3.13 -28.11 -20.28
CA GLU A 122 -3.77 -29.44 -20.18
C GLU A 122 -4.13 -29.98 -21.56
N LYS A 123 -4.01 -31.30 -21.78
CA LYS A 123 -4.52 -31.93 -23.01
C LYS A 123 -6.04 -31.96 -22.98
N GLY A 124 -6.68 -31.41 -24.00
CA GLY A 124 -8.10 -31.58 -24.21
C GLY A 124 -8.43 -32.93 -24.86
N LEU A 125 -9.73 -33.20 -25.02
CA LEU A 125 -10.25 -34.47 -25.54
C LEU A 125 -10.19 -34.59 -27.08
N ASN A 126 -9.92 -33.50 -27.79
CA ASN A 126 -10.13 -33.41 -29.24
C ASN A 126 -8.92 -32.81 -29.98
N ASN A 127 -7.71 -33.33 -29.76
CA ASN A 127 -6.46 -32.80 -30.36
C ASN A 127 -6.29 -31.28 -30.13
N ASN A 128 -6.57 -30.85 -28.92
CA ASN A 128 -6.49 -29.47 -28.48
C ASN A 128 -5.70 -29.37 -27.17
N ILE A 129 -5.15 -28.19 -26.90
CA ILE A 129 -4.55 -27.82 -25.63
C ILE A 129 -5.45 -26.80 -24.94
N LEU A 130 -5.77 -27.07 -23.69
CA LEU A 130 -6.51 -26.16 -22.81
C LEU A 130 -5.52 -25.35 -21.97
N LEU A 131 -5.88 -24.10 -21.69
CA LEU A 131 -5.23 -23.27 -20.70
C LEU A 131 -6.20 -23.03 -19.55
N ARG A 132 -5.82 -23.43 -18.34
CA ARG A 132 -6.62 -23.21 -17.14
C ARG A 132 -6.07 -22.09 -16.28
N SER A 133 -6.97 -21.38 -15.61
CA SER A 133 -6.64 -20.41 -14.55
C SER A 133 -6.74 -21.12 -13.20
N VAL A 134 -5.61 -21.34 -12.54
CA VAL A 134 -5.53 -22.07 -11.26
C VAL A 134 -5.76 -21.11 -10.09
N THR A 135 -6.67 -21.47 -9.19
CA THR A 135 -6.97 -20.65 -8.00
C THR A 135 -6.77 -21.45 -6.73
N TYR A 136 -5.80 -21.04 -5.90
CA TYR A 136 -5.55 -21.66 -4.59
C TYR A 136 -6.46 -21.04 -3.53
N VAL A 137 -7.72 -21.47 -3.51
CA VAL A 137 -8.65 -21.09 -2.41
C VAL A 137 -8.65 -22.16 -1.33
N ILE A 138 -8.60 -23.44 -1.73
CA ILE A 138 -8.80 -24.58 -0.84
C ILE A 138 -7.80 -25.69 -1.17
N MET A 139 -7.11 -26.23 -0.16
CA MET A 139 -6.20 -27.38 -0.31
C MET A 139 -6.43 -28.44 0.77
N SER A 140 -6.17 -29.71 0.45
CA SER A 140 -5.92 -30.77 1.44
C SER A 140 -4.40 -30.96 1.56
N PRO A 141 -3.80 -31.01 2.76
CA PRO A 141 -2.36 -31.19 2.93
C PRO A 141 -1.88 -32.56 2.41
N ASP A 142 -2.75 -33.58 2.51
CA ASP A 142 -2.48 -34.94 2.08
C ASP A 142 -3.27 -35.22 0.81
N GLU A 143 -2.60 -35.33 -0.33
CA GLU A 143 -3.23 -35.60 -1.63
C GLU A 143 -3.88 -37.00 -1.70
N ASP A 144 -3.44 -37.93 -0.86
CA ASP A 144 -3.90 -39.32 -0.84
C ASP A 144 -5.16 -39.54 0.03
N LYS A 145 -5.64 -38.52 0.75
CA LYS A 145 -6.83 -38.62 1.62
C LYS A 145 -8.13 -38.33 0.88
N PRO A 146 -9.27 -38.91 1.31
CA PRO A 146 -10.59 -38.63 0.71
C PRO A 146 -10.93 -37.14 0.63
N MET A 147 -10.47 -36.36 1.60
CA MET A 147 -10.67 -34.91 1.65
C MET A 147 -10.02 -34.18 0.45
N ALA A 148 -8.85 -34.62 -0.02
CA ALA A 148 -8.22 -34.04 -1.22
C ALA A 148 -9.08 -34.24 -2.46
N GLN A 149 -9.66 -35.44 -2.60
CA GLN A 149 -10.60 -35.73 -3.69
C GLN A 149 -11.88 -34.91 -3.57
N ALA A 150 -12.41 -34.71 -2.35
CA ALA A 150 -13.58 -33.87 -2.11
C ALA A 150 -13.32 -32.39 -2.48
N VAL A 151 -12.16 -31.84 -2.09
CA VAL A 151 -11.73 -30.49 -2.48
C VAL A 151 -11.63 -30.39 -4.00
N LYS A 152 -10.95 -31.32 -4.66
CA LYS A 152 -10.80 -31.36 -6.12
C LYS A 152 -12.13 -31.53 -6.87
N ASN A 153 -13.09 -32.24 -6.30
CA ASN A 153 -14.43 -32.38 -6.88
C ASN A 153 -15.29 -31.11 -6.69
N SER A 154 -14.99 -30.32 -5.67
CA SER A 154 -15.77 -29.14 -5.30
C SER A 154 -15.24 -27.85 -5.94
N THR A 155 -14.01 -27.86 -6.47
CA THR A 155 -13.40 -26.73 -7.15
C THR A 155 -13.09 -27.08 -8.61
N SER A 156 -13.27 -26.12 -9.52
CA SER A 156 -12.91 -26.30 -10.92
C SER A 156 -12.14 -25.08 -11.40
N ASP A 157 -10.92 -25.31 -11.89
CA ASP A 157 -10.10 -24.28 -12.51
C ASP A 157 -10.71 -23.88 -13.87
N PRO A 158 -11.11 -22.61 -14.07
CA PRO A 158 -11.73 -22.16 -15.31
C PRO A 158 -10.83 -22.39 -16.54
N ILE A 159 -11.42 -22.83 -17.64
CA ILE A 159 -10.76 -22.88 -18.96
C ILE A 159 -10.77 -21.47 -19.54
N ILE A 160 -9.59 -20.84 -19.60
CA ILE A 160 -9.40 -19.49 -20.16
C ILE A 160 -8.89 -19.51 -21.61
N GLY A 161 -8.53 -20.69 -22.12
CA GLY A 161 -8.14 -20.89 -23.51
C GLY A 161 -8.35 -22.32 -23.97
N ASN A 162 -8.69 -22.49 -25.24
CA ASN A 162 -8.87 -23.77 -25.91
C ASN A 162 -8.31 -23.65 -27.33
N TYR A 163 -7.20 -24.34 -27.60
CA TYR A 163 -6.39 -24.14 -28.79
C TYR A 163 -6.22 -25.45 -29.55
N ASP A 164 -6.57 -25.45 -30.84
CA ASP A 164 -6.33 -26.59 -31.72
C ASP A 164 -4.83 -26.85 -31.88
N ILE A 165 -4.42 -28.12 -31.82
CA ILE A 165 -3.04 -28.51 -32.10
C ILE A 165 -2.82 -28.44 -33.60
N LEU A 166 -1.94 -27.53 -34.04
CA LEU A 166 -1.62 -27.37 -35.45
C LEU A 166 -0.64 -28.44 -35.94
N ALA A 167 0.31 -28.84 -35.09
CA ALA A 167 1.29 -29.89 -35.37
C ALA A 167 1.85 -30.49 -34.08
N PHE A 168 2.37 -31.72 -34.19
CA PHE A 168 3.15 -32.37 -33.15
C PHE A 168 4.64 -32.32 -33.49
N LYS A 169 5.47 -31.95 -32.51
CA LYS A 169 6.92 -32.24 -32.56
C LYS A 169 7.15 -33.64 -32.04
N LYS A 170 7.89 -34.46 -32.77
CA LYS A 170 8.28 -35.80 -32.33
C LYS A 170 9.61 -35.76 -31.59
N ASP A 171 9.81 -36.68 -30.66
CA ASP A 171 11.10 -36.91 -30.01
C ASP A 171 12.14 -37.46 -31.01
N SER A 172 13.38 -37.65 -30.56
CA SER A 172 14.47 -38.18 -31.39
C SER A 172 14.21 -39.59 -31.93
N THR A 173 13.26 -40.34 -31.35
CA THR A 173 12.86 -41.68 -31.80
C THR A 173 11.75 -41.65 -32.84
N GLY A 174 11.09 -40.50 -33.02
CA GLY A 174 9.95 -40.31 -33.90
C GLY A 174 8.63 -40.88 -33.36
N LYS A 175 8.63 -41.56 -32.21
CA LYS A 175 7.47 -42.30 -31.69
C LYS A 175 6.56 -41.44 -30.82
N ASN A 176 7.12 -40.70 -29.88
CA ASN A 176 6.33 -39.90 -28.94
C ASN A 176 6.27 -38.44 -29.35
N ASN A 177 5.22 -37.76 -28.89
CA ASN A 177 5.11 -36.31 -29.02
C ASN A 177 6.01 -35.66 -27.96
N ALA A 178 6.98 -34.87 -28.39
CA ALA A 178 7.83 -34.05 -27.53
C ALA A 178 7.23 -32.65 -27.28
N GLY A 179 6.33 -32.17 -28.16
CA GLY A 179 5.69 -30.88 -28.01
C GLY A 179 4.49 -30.67 -28.95
N TYR A 180 3.72 -29.62 -28.65
CA TYR A 180 2.44 -29.29 -29.28
C TYR A 180 2.46 -27.85 -29.79
N VAL A 181 2.29 -27.66 -31.10
CA VAL A 181 2.28 -26.33 -31.72
C VAL A 181 0.85 -25.79 -31.75
N ILE A 182 0.63 -24.64 -31.12
CA ILE A 182 -0.66 -23.92 -31.07
C ILE A 182 -0.49 -22.46 -31.50
N ASP A 183 -1.56 -21.82 -31.98
CA ASP A 183 -1.57 -20.39 -32.33
C ASP A 183 -2.14 -19.57 -31.15
N LEU A 184 -1.29 -18.75 -30.52
CA LEU A 184 -1.69 -17.86 -29.42
C LEU A 184 -1.75 -16.39 -29.84
N THR A 185 -1.68 -16.11 -31.14
CA THR A 185 -1.70 -14.72 -31.64
C THR A 185 -2.91 -13.98 -31.10
N SER A 186 -4.11 -14.56 -31.29
CA SER A 186 -5.40 -13.98 -30.86
C SER A 186 -5.57 -13.84 -29.35
N THR A 187 -4.74 -14.51 -28.55
CA THR A 187 -4.81 -14.46 -27.08
C THR A 187 -4.16 -13.20 -26.54
N PHE A 188 -3.01 -12.82 -27.10
CA PHE A 188 -2.20 -11.73 -26.57
C PHE A 188 -2.41 -10.39 -27.30
N ASP A 189 -2.90 -10.39 -28.53
CA ASP A 189 -3.37 -9.20 -29.24
C ASP A 189 -4.87 -8.88 -28.98
N ALA A 190 -5.49 -9.57 -28.02
CA ALA A 190 -6.86 -9.34 -27.57
C ALA A 190 -6.90 -8.93 -26.08
N ASP A 191 -8.07 -8.49 -25.61
CA ASP A 191 -8.33 -8.12 -24.22
C ASP A 191 -8.78 -9.33 -23.38
N VAL A 192 -7.87 -10.29 -23.18
CA VAL A 192 -8.07 -11.42 -22.27
C VAL A 192 -7.73 -10.95 -20.85
N GLN A 193 -8.69 -11.02 -19.93
CA GLN A 193 -8.56 -10.49 -18.56
C GLN A 193 -7.29 -11.00 -17.84
N THR A 194 -6.98 -12.30 -17.95
CA THR A 194 -5.80 -12.92 -17.34
C THR A 194 -4.47 -12.29 -17.78
N PHE A 195 -4.43 -11.73 -18.99
CA PHE A 195 -3.24 -11.10 -19.60
C PHE A 195 -3.47 -9.61 -19.91
N SER A 196 -4.37 -8.96 -19.17
CA SER A 196 -4.72 -7.56 -19.38
C SER A 196 -5.24 -6.89 -18.10
N LEU A 197 -5.90 -5.74 -18.26
CA LEU A 197 -6.51 -5.00 -17.17
C LEU A 197 -7.71 -5.76 -16.61
N ASP A 198 -7.79 -5.85 -15.28
CA ASP A 198 -8.99 -6.34 -14.61
C ASP A 198 -10.12 -5.28 -14.64
N PRO A 199 -11.38 -5.67 -14.39
CA PRO A 199 -12.52 -4.76 -14.44
C PRO A 199 -12.43 -3.54 -13.51
N ILE A 200 -11.82 -3.68 -12.33
CA ILE A 200 -11.67 -2.57 -11.37
C ILE A 200 -10.70 -1.55 -11.93
N LYS A 201 -9.55 -1.98 -12.46
CA LYS A 201 -8.58 -1.08 -13.10
C LYS A 201 -9.16 -0.37 -14.32
N LYS A 202 -9.95 -1.08 -15.14
CA LYS A 202 -10.67 -0.45 -16.28
C LYS A 202 -11.63 0.64 -15.81
N GLN A 203 -12.37 0.39 -14.74
CA GLN A 203 -13.27 1.38 -14.14
C GLN A 203 -12.51 2.60 -13.61
N LEU A 204 -11.41 2.38 -12.86
CA LEU A 204 -10.58 3.46 -12.33
C LEU A 204 -9.95 4.32 -13.44
N LEU A 205 -9.59 3.71 -14.56
CA LEU A 205 -8.99 4.38 -15.72
C LEU A 205 -10.01 4.92 -16.72
N ASN A 206 -11.32 4.83 -16.43
CA ASN A 206 -12.38 5.29 -17.33
C ASN A 206 -12.31 4.66 -18.74
N ILE A 207 -11.86 3.40 -18.80
CA ILE A 207 -11.71 2.62 -20.03
C ILE A 207 -13.03 2.00 -20.44
N GLN A 208 -13.34 2.01 -21.74
CA GLN A 208 -14.50 1.38 -22.34
C GLN A 208 -14.11 0.22 -23.25
N THR A 209 -14.10 0.42 -24.57
CA THR A 209 -14.07 -0.65 -25.57
C THR A 209 -12.66 -0.86 -26.10
N PHE A 210 -12.20 -2.11 -26.06
CA PHE A 210 -10.94 -2.54 -26.68
C PHE A 210 -10.96 -2.35 -28.20
N GLN A 211 -9.89 -1.81 -28.76
CA GLN A 211 -9.71 -1.52 -30.18
C GLN A 211 -8.76 -2.54 -30.82
N LYS A 212 -9.32 -3.59 -31.42
CA LYS A 212 -8.55 -4.72 -31.97
C LYS A 212 -7.61 -4.32 -33.11
N ASP A 213 -8.07 -3.45 -33.99
CA ASP A 213 -7.31 -2.92 -35.14
C ASP A 213 -6.11 -2.05 -34.74
N LYS A 214 -6.06 -1.61 -33.48
CA LYS A 214 -5.01 -0.76 -32.89
C LYS A 214 -4.24 -1.46 -31.77
N SER A 215 -4.34 -2.79 -31.70
CA SER A 215 -3.74 -3.61 -30.65
C SER A 215 -3.02 -4.80 -31.26
N PHE A 216 -1.80 -5.07 -30.82
CA PHE A 216 -0.92 -6.06 -31.44
C PHE A 216 0.17 -6.55 -30.47
N ILE A 217 0.78 -7.69 -30.79
CA ILE A 217 1.99 -8.18 -30.11
C ILE A 217 3.19 -7.44 -30.69
N SER A 218 3.96 -6.74 -29.85
CA SER A 218 5.16 -6.04 -30.30
C SER A 218 6.37 -6.95 -30.35
N LYS A 219 6.54 -7.82 -29.34
CA LYS A 219 7.64 -8.77 -29.23
C LYS A 219 7.27 -9.92 -28.30
N ILE A 220 7.84 -11.10 -28.57
CA ILE A 220 7.87 -12.21 -27.62
C ILE A 220 9.34 -12.60 -27.42
N SER A 221 9.73 -12.80 -26.17
CA SER A 221 11.05 -13.30 -25.78
C SER A 221 10.87 -14.57 -24.96
N SER A 222 11.46 -15.71 -25.34
CA SER A 222 11.51 -16.88 -24.46
C SER A 222 12.91 -17.13 -23.89
N TYR A 223 12.96 -17.42 -22.60
CA TYR A 223 14.14 -17.72 -21.78
C TYR A 223 13.98 -19.10 -21.12
N PRO A 224 15.01 -19.66 -20.45
CA PRO A 224 14.94 -21.02 -19.93
C PRO A 224 13.78 -21.30 -18.96
N ILE A 225 13.39 -20.34 -18.13
CA ILE A 225 12.34 -20.52 -17.10
C ILE A 225 11.15 -19.58 -17.25
N ASN A 226 11.18 -18.66 -18.22
CA ASN A 226 10.10 -17.72 -18.46
C ASN A 226 9.93 -17.37 -19.94
N THR A 227 8.72 -16.97 -20.30
CA THR A 227 8.38 -16.41 -21.61
C THR A 227 7.71 -15.06 -21.40
N GLU A 228 8.24 -14.03 -22.06
CA GLU A 228 7.80 -12.64 -21.97
C GLU A 228 7.04 -12.24 -23.22
N ILE A 229 5.82 -11.74 -23.05
CA ILE A 229 4.95 -11.33 -24.14
C ILE A 229 4.66 -9.84 -24.01
N ARG A 230 5.20 -9.06 -24.95
CA ARG A 230 4.96 -7.62 -25.02
C ARG A 230 3.83 -7.32 -25.99
N SER A 231 2.79 -6.67 -25.50
CA SER A 231 1.59 -6.33 -26.26
C SER A 231 1.24 -4.85 -26.12
N VAL A 232 0.71 -4.27 -27.20
CA VAL A 232 0.16 -2.92 -27.24
C VAL A 232 -1.35 -3.07 -27.27
N LYS A 233 -2.05 -2.43 -26.32
CA LYS A 233 -3.51 -2.49 -26.21
C LYS A 233 -4.09 -1.09 -26.18
N THR A 234 -5.04 -0.85 -27.07
CA THR A 234 -5.71 0.43 -27.22
C THR A 234 -7.18 0.31 -26.81
N PHE A 235 -7.68 1.28 -26.06
CA PHE A 235 -9.05 1.31 -25.59
C PHE A 235 -9.67 2.70 -25.79
N THR A 236 -10.98 2.77 -26.04
CA THR A 236 -11.72 4.02 -25.94
C THR A 236 -11.88 4.43 -24.48
N THR A 237 -12.01 5.74 -24.23
CA THR A 237 -12.19 6.29 -22.87
C THR A 237 -13.43 7.17 -22.78
N THR A 238 -14.00 7.30 -21.59
CA THR A 238 -14.96 8.39 -21.36
C THR A 238 -14.22 9.72 -21.18
N PRO A 239 -14.68 10.82 -21.80
CA PRO A 239 -14.14 12.14 -21.52
C PRO A 239 -14.21 12.45 -20.02
N PRO A 240 -13.15 13.02 -19.42
CA PRO A 240 -13.18 13.42 -18.02
C PRO A 240 -14.27 14.47 -17.80
N ARG A 241 -14.96 14.38 -16.67
CA ARG A 241 -15.96 15.38 -16.29
C ARG A 241 -15.23 16.68 -15.92
N ILE A 242 -15.61 17.78 -16.54
CA ILE A 242 -15.10 19.11 -16.17
C ILE A 242 -15.53 19.38 -14.72
N SER A 243 -14.54 19.49 -13.83
CA SER A 243 -14.73 19.87 -12.43
C SER A 243 -13.99 21.18 -12.19
N THR A 244 -14.66 22.14 -11.55
CA THR A 244 -14.03 23.40 -11.11
C THR A 244 -13.12 23.21 -9.90
N THR A 245 -13.12 22.02 -9.30
CA THR A 245 -12.25 21.61 -8.19
C THR A 245 -11.62 20.26 -8.51
N PRO A 246 -10.59 20.20 -9.38
CA PRO A 246 -9.93 18.95 -9.71
C PRO A 246 -9.19 18.43 -8.47
N THR A 247 -9.53 17.21 -8.03
CA THR A 247 -8.75 16.48 -7.03
C THR A 247 -7.93 15.43 -7.78
N PRO A 248 -6.61 15.30 -7.52
CA PRO A 248 -5.81 14.24 -8.14
C PRO A 248 -6.42 12.86 -7.84
N GLN A 249 -6.82 12.15 -8.89
CA GLN A 249 -7.38 10.80 -8.82
C GLN A 249 -6.91 10.00 -10.04
N ILE A 250 -6.73 8.69 -9.88
CA ILE A 250 -6.38 7.78 -10.97
C ILE A 250 -7.43 7.88 -12.08
N GLY A 251 -6.99 7.93 -13.34
CA GLY A 251 -7.85 7.95 -14.53
C GLY A 251 -8.65 9.24 -14.78
N VAL A 252 -8.48 10.28 -13.96
CA VAL A 252 -9.20 11.57 -14.13
C VAL A 252 -8.47 12.51 -15.08
N ASN A 253 -7.15 12.41 -15.20
CA ASN A 253 -6.35 13.28 -16.08
C ASN A 253 -5.61 12.46 -17.14
N LEU A 254 -6.31 12.05 -18.20
CA LEU A 254 -5.70 11.35 -19.34
C LEU A 254 -5.69 12.29 -20.56
N PRO A 255 -4.63 13.11 -20.77
CA PRO A 255 -4.56 14.01 -21.93
C PRO A 255 -4.73 13.28 -23.26
N SER A 256 -4.14 12.09 -23.42
CA SER A 256 -4.33 11.29 -24.64
C SER A 256 -5.79 10.84 -24.85
N GLY A 257 -6.51 10.53 -23.77
CA GLY A 257 -7.94 10.22 -23.84
C GLY A 257 -8.79 11.42 -24.23
N LEU A 258 -8.40 12.63 -23.78
CA LEU A 258 -9.02 13.90 -24.19
C LEU A 258 -8.73 14.23 -25.66
N ASP A 259 -7.47 14.17 -26.06
CA ASP A 259 -7.00 14.63 -27.37
C ASP A 259 -7.37 13.66 -28.49
N ALA A 260 -7.33 12.35 -28.23
CA ALA A 260 -7.50 11.30 -29.24
C ALA A 260 -8.74 10.41 -29.03
N GLY A 261 -9.47 10.54 -27.91
CA GLY A 261 -10.62 9.69 -27.57
C GLY A 261 -10.27 8.24 -27.21
N VAL A 262 -8.98 7.91 -27.18
CA VAL A 262 -8.44 6.59 -26.89
C VAL A 262 -7.20 6.71 -26.01
N ILE A 263 -6.90 5.65 -25.27
CA ILE A 263 -5.61 5.47 -24.63
C ILE A 263 -4.96 4.18 -25.12
N THR A 264 -3.64 4.20 -25.19
CA THR A 264 -2.83 3.03 -25.55
C THR A 264 -1.88 2.74 -24.41
N VAL A 265 -1.86 1.47 -23.98
CA VAL A 265 -0.93 0.95 -22.98
C VAL A 265 -0.07 -0.13 -23.61
N GLU A 266 1.23 -0.11 -23.30
CA GLU A 266 2.12 -1.22 -23.61
C GLU A 266 2.23 -2.08 -22.36
N MET A 267 2.00 -3.38 -22.49
CA MET A 267 2.00 -4.35 -21.41
C MET A 267 3.05 -5.42 -21.66
N ASN A 268 3.65 -5.91 -20.59
CA ASN A 268 4.47 -7.11 -20.63
C ASN A 268 3.85 -8.18 -19.73
N THR A 269 3.53 -9.33 -20.31
CA THR A 269 3.05 -10.52 -19.60
C THR A 269 4.18 -11.53 -19.50
N SER A 270 4.68 -11.72 -18.29
CA SER A 270 5.68 -12.72 -17.96
C SER A 270 5.00 -14.04 -17.60
N MET A 271 5.42 -15.15 -18.21
CA MET A 271 5.00 -16.51 -17.88
C MET A 271 6.17 -17.25 -17.23
N ILE A 272 6.21 -17.34 -15.91
CA ILE A 272 7.33 -17.90 -15.12
C ILE A 272 6.96 -19.30 -14.64
N LEU A 273 7.79 -20.27 -14.95
CA LEU A 273 7.61 -21.64 -14.45
C LEU A 273 7.77 -21.69 -12.94
N LEU A 274 6.77 -22.21 -12.22
CA LEU A 274 6.87 -22.41 -10.78
C LEU A 274 7.81 -23.59 -10.45
N PRO A 275 8.53 -23.55 -9.32
CA PRO A 275 9.39 -24.65 -8.89
C PRO A 275 8.62 -25.98 -8.81
N LYS A 276 9.21 -27.08 -9.30
CA LYS A 276 8.58 -28.40 -9.23
C LYS A 276 8.32 -28.84 -7.78
N THR A 277 9.28 -28.57 -6.90
CA THR A 277 9.16 -28.81 -5.46
C THR A 277 9.04 -27.45 -4.77
N PRO A 278 7.87 -27.10 -4.23
CA PRO A 278 7.69 -25.88 -3.47
C PRO A 278 8.69 -25.79 -2.30
N MET A 279 9.14 -24.59 -1.96
CA MET A 279 9.94 -24.38 -0.75
C MET A 279 9.11 -24.77 0.47
N ARG A 280 9.77 -25.24 1.53
CA ARG A 280 9.10 -25.42 2.83
C ARG A 280 8.55 -24.08 3.32
N LYS A 281 7.27 -24.05 3.68
CA LYS A 281 6.63 -22.82 4.19
C LYS A 281 7.20 -22.50 5.56
N ARG A 282 7.37 -21.21 5.82
CA ARG A 282 7.60 -20.71 7.16
C ARG A 282 6.29 -20.13 7.67
N GLU A 283 5.70 -20.73 8.71
CA GLU A 283 4.43 -20.25 9.24
C GLU A 283 4.53 -18.78 9.66
N PHE A 284 3.48 -18.03 9.32
CA PHE A 284 3.41 -16.60 9.60
C PHE A 284 3.29 -16.33 11.10
N ASP A 285 3.93 -15.25 11.55
CA ASP A 285 3.83 -14.74 12.91
C ASP A 285 3.52 -13.24 12.86
N ALA A 286 2.38 -12.82 13.42
CA ALA A 286 1.96 -11.42 13.45
C ALA A 286 2.93 -10.51 14.22
N ARG A 287 3.84 -11.10 15.01
CA ARG A 287 4.90 -10.41 15.74
C ARG A 287 6.12 -10.07 14.87
N VAL A 288 6.21 -10.60 13.66
CA VAL A 288 7.35 -10.39 12.76
C VAL A 288 6.85 -9.92 11.39
N GLY A 289 7.37 -8.78 10.94
CA GLY A 289 6.85 -8.04 9.80
C GLY A 289 7.22 -8.64 8.44
N TYR A 290 6.70 -9.82 8.12
CA TYR A 290 6.81 -10.41 6.78
C TYR A 290 5.51 -10.25 5.98
N PHE A 291 5.64 -10.05 4.67
CA PHE A 291 4.55 -10.28 3.73
C PHE A 291 4.14 -11.75 3.82
N ALA A 292 2.87 -12.02 3.59
CA ALA A 292 2.31 -13.34 3.81
C ALA A 292 1.22 -13.68 2.81
N ASN A 293 1.14 -14.96 2.50
CA ASN A 293 0.05 -15.56 1.75
C ASN A 293 -0.77 -16.50 2.62
N GLN A 294 -1.99 -16.80 2.20
CA GLN A 294 -2.91 -17.67 2.92
C GLN A 294 -3.69 -18.58 1.98
N TYR A 295 -4.13 -19.72 2.51
CA TYR A 295 -5.05 -20.65 1.85
C TYR A 295 -5.90 -21.37 2.90
N ASP A 296 -7.11 -21.77 2.52
CA ASP A 296 -7.97 -22.56 3.41
C ASP A 296 -7.65 -24.06 3.29
N VAL A 297 -7.64 -24.73 4.44
CA VAL A 297 -7.28 -26.14 4.58
C VAL A 297 -8.45 -26.91 5.17
N PHE A 298 -8.76 -28.06 4.56
CA PHE A 298 -9.68 -29.05 5.13
C PHE A 298 -8.87 -30.26 5.56
N GLU A 299 -8.90 -30.57 6.86
CA GLU A 299 -8.32 -31.79 7.42
C GLU A 299 -9.46 -32.70 7.85
N GLU A 300 -9.33 -34.00 7.59
CA GLU A 300 -10.38 -35.01 7.82
C GLU A 300 -10.84 -35.08 9.28
N GLU A 301 -9.91 -34.86 10.21
CA GLU A 301 -10.17 -34.85 11.66
C GLU A 301 -10.55 -33.47 12.21
N SER A 302 -10.59 -32.42 11.36
CA SER A 302 -10.95 -31.07 11.80
C SER A 302 -12.47 -30.84 11.71
N GLN A 303 -13.00 -30.12 12.70
CA GLN A 303 -14.43 -29.75 12.73
C GLN A 303 -14.75 -28.48 11.92
N LYS A 304 -13.75 -27.86 11.28
CA LYS A 304 -13.88 -26.67 10.43
C LYS A 304 -12.71 -26.57 9.44
N SER A 305 -12.85 -25.73 8.42
CA SER A 305 -11.68 -25.31 7.63
C SER A 305 -10.79 -24.37 8.45
N ASP A 306 -9.48 -24.57 8.39
CA ASP A 306 -8.51 -23.65 8.99
C ASP A 306 -7.76 -22.88 7.89
N THR A 307 -7.53 -21.59 8.09
CA THR A 307 -6.72 -20.79 7.18
C THR A 307 -5.26 -20.88 7.60
N LYS A 308 -4.40 -21.46 6.76
CA LYS A 308 -2.95 -21.48 7.00
C LYS A 308 -2.31 -20.26 6.33
N VAL A 309 -1.46 -19.57 7.08
CA VAL A 309 -0.78 -18.35 6.65
C VAL A 309 0.73 -18.56 6.76
N PHE A 310 1.49 -18.19 5.73
CA PHE A 310 2.94 -18.36 5.69
C PHE A 310 3.66 -17.13 5.13
N ALA A 311 4.90 -16.94 5.57
CA ALA A 311 5.74 -15.82 5.19
C ALA A 311 6.29 -15.97 3.77
N VAL A 312 6.40 -14.85 3.06
CA VAL A 312 7.02 -14.74 1.73
C VAL A 312 8.50 -14.41 1.90
N ARG A 313 9.40 -15.23 1.35
CA ARG A 313 10.87 -15.09 1.51
C ARG A 313 11.64 -15.79 0.39
N TRP A 314 12.92 -15.46 0.23
CA TRP A 314 13.82 -16.22 -0.66
C TRP A 314 14.17 -17.59 -0.08
N ARG A 315 14.41 -18.57 -0.96
CA ARG A 315 14.95 -19.87 -0.60
C ARG A 315 16.46 -19.78 -0.36
N LEU A 316 16.88 -19.82 0.90
CA LEU A 316 18.28 -20.03 1.30
C LEU A 316 18.45 -21.39 1.94
N GLU A 317 19.36 -22.18 1.38
CA GLU A 317 19.70 -23.54 1.82
C GLU A 317 21.22 -23.69 1.84
N PRO A 318 21.80 -24.45 2.79
CA PRO A 318 23.21 -24.81 2.76
C PRO A 318 23.57 -25.57 1.48
N LYS A 319 24.82 -25.47 1.02
CA LYS A 319 25.31 -26.24 -0.14
C LYS A 319 25.42 -27.73 0.16
N SER A 320 25.68 -28.08 1.42
CA SER A 320 25.89 -29.44 1.89
C SER A 320 25.40 -29.62 3.34
N GLU A 321 25.27 -30.87 3.78
CA GLU A 321 25.00 -31.20 5.19
C GLU A 321 26.16 -30.73 6.10
N GLU A 322 27.41 -30.79 5.63
CA GLU A 322 28.56 -30.27 6.37
C GLU A 322 28.43 -28.76 6.63
N ASP A 323 27.97 -27.99 5.65
CA ASP A 323 27.71 -26.56 5.82
C ASP A 323 26.56 -26.31 6.81
N ALA A 324 25.49 -27.13 6.78
CA ALA A 324 24.44 -27.05 7.77
C ALA A 324 24.98 -27.23 9.19
N GLN A 325 25.88 -28.21 9.40
CA GLN A 325 26.51 -28.44 10.70
C GLN A 325 27.49 -27.32 11.09
N LYS A 326 28.21 -26.69 10.14
CA LYS A 326 29.03 -25.49 10.37
C LYS A 326 28.17 -24.32 10.85
N GLN A 327 27.07 -24.05 10.15
CA GLN A 327 26.13 -22.99 10.49
C GLN A 327 25.54 -23.18 11.89
N LYS A 328 25.23 -24.43 12.26
CA LYS A 328 24.75 -24.79 13.60
C LYS A 328 25.76 -24.51 14.72
N ARG A 329 27.06 -24.57 14.42
CA ARG A 329 28.15 -24.15 15.35
C ARG A 329 28.38 -22.64 15.37
N GLY A 330 27.63 -21.86 14.60
CA GLY A 330 27.76 -20.41 14.50
C GLY A 330 28.78 -19.94 13.46
N GLU A 331 29.31 -20.83 12.62
CA GLU A 331 30.19 -20.46 11.52
C GLU A 331 29.37 -19.90 10.34
N LEU A 332 29.87 -18.87 9.66
CA LEU A 332 29.19 -18.31 8.49
C LEU A 332 29.38 -19.20 7.26
N ILE A 333 28.28 -19.53 6.58
CA ILE A 333 28.30 -20.35 5.35
C ILE A 333 27.72 -19.60 4.16
N GLU A 334 28.10 -20.00 2.95
CA GLU A 334 27.48 -19.46 1.74
C GLU A 334 26.24 -20.27 1.34
N PRO A 335 25.14 -19.60 0.93
CA PRO A 335 23.96 -20.31 0.46
C PRO A 335 24.21 -20.99 -0.89
N LYS A 336 23.43 -22.04 -1.17
CA LYS A 336 23.40 -22.73 -2.45
C LYS A 336 23.07 -21.81 -3.62
N LYS A 337 22.12 -20.89 -3.42
CA LYS A 337 21.75 -19.84 -4.37
C LYS A 337 21.76 -18.48 -3.64
N PRO A 338 22.73 -17.61 -3.88
CA PRO A 338 22.72 -16.26 -3.33
C PRO A 338 21.66 -15.39 -4.02
N ILE A 339 21.20 -14.37 -3.32
CA ILE A 339 20.31 -13.33 -3.81
C ILE A 339 21.17 -12.26 -4.49
N VAL A 340 20.99 -12.06 -5.79
CA VAL A 340 21.79 -11.14 -6.58
C VAL A 340 20.88 -10.14 -7.29
N TYR A 341 21.13 -8.86 -7.05
CA TYR A 341 20.45 -7.76 -7.73
C TYR A 341 21.39 -7.11 -8.73
N TYR A 342 21.01 -7.06 -9.99
CA TYR A 342 21.76 -6.33 -11.01
C TYR A 342 21.25 -4.90 -11.13
N ILE A 343 22.15 -3.96 -11.40
CA ILE A 343 21.81 -2.55 -11.62
C ILE A 343 21.57 -2.32 -13.11
N ASP A 344 20.38 -1.81 -13.46
CA ASP A 344 20.02 -1.47 -14.84
C ASP A 344 21.09 -0.53 -15.45
N PRO A 345 21.67 -0.86 -16.62
CA PRO A 345 22.69 -0.05 -17.26
C PRO A 345 22.21 1.38 -17.58
N ALA A 346 20.89 1.60 -17.69
CA ALA A 346 20.29 2.93 -17.88
C ALA A 346 20.36 3.83 -16.62
N THR A 347 20.79 3.29 -15.48
CA THR A 347 21.03 4.08 -14.25
C THR A 347 22.17 5.07 -14.47
N PRO A 348 22.02 6.36 -14.12
CA PRO A 348 23.11 7.34 -14.23
C PRO A 348 24.37 6.88 -13.47
N GLU A 349 25.53 6.97 -14.12
CA GLU A 349 26.79 6.37 -13.66
C GLU A 349 27.15 6.75 -12.21
N LYS A 350 26.99 8.03 -11.86
CA LYS A 350 27.28 8.54 -10.51
C LYS A 350 26.43 7.92 -9.39
N TRP A 351 25.25 7.38 -9.72
CA TRP A 351 24.33 6.79 -8.74
C TRP A 351 24.47 5.28 -8.59
N LYS A 352 25.03 4.60 -9.60
CA LYS A 352 25.19 3.13 -9.60
C LYS A 352 25.90 2.63 -8.35
N LYS A 353 26.98 3.30 -7.92
CA LYS A 353 27.73 2.95 -6.70
C LYS A 353 26.85 2.97 -5.45
N PHE A 354 26.07 4.02 -5.23
CA PHE A 354 25.25 4.20 -4.03
C PHE A 354 24.09 3.20 -3.98
N ILE A 355 23.49 2.93 -5.14
CA ILE A 355 22.46 1.89 -5.29
C ILE A 355 23.04 0.51 -4.95
N LYS A 356 24.22 0.17 -5.50
CA LYS A 356 24.91 -1.08 -5.17
C LYS A 356 25.16 -1.21 -3.66
N GLN A 357 25.67 -0.14 -3.04
CA GLN A 357 25.90 -0.10 -1.59
C GLN A 357 24.61 -0.32 -0.81
N GLY A 358 23.48 0.24 -1.26
CA GLY A 358 22.21 0.06 -0.57
C GLY A 358 21.73 -1.40 -0.58
N ILE A 359 22.01 -2.15 -1.65
CA ILE A 359 21.79 -3.60 -1.69
C ILE A 359 22.76 -4.33 -0.75
N ASP A 360 24.04 -3.99 -0.83
CA ASP A 360 25.10 -4.65 -0.04
C ASP A 360 24.94 -4.39 1.47
N ASP A 361 24.27 -3.32 1.88
CA ASP A 361 24.03 -2.99 3.30
C ASP A 361 23.27 -4.09 4.06
N TRP A 362 22.48 -4.90 3.37
CA TRP A 362 21.76 -6.03 3.98
C TRP A 362 22.66 -7.22 4.36
N GLN A 363 23.91 -7.27 3.88
CA GLN A 363 24.83 -8.36 4.19
C GLN A 363 25.02 -8.56 5.69
N VAL A 364 25.10 -7.47 6.47
CA VAL A 364 25.25 -7.55 7.93
C VAL A 364 24.09 -8.28 8.63
N ALA A 365 22.88 -8.19 8.07
CA ALA A 365 21.71 -8.88 8.61
C ALA A 365 21.74 -10.38 8.26
N PHE A 366 22.19 -10.74 7.05
CA PHE A 366 22.38 -12.12 6.66
C PHE A 366 23.54 -12.80 7.40
N GLU A 367 24.64 -12.09 7.64
CA GLU A 367 25.74 -12.56 8.49
C GLU A 367 25.25 -12.84 9.92
N ASN A 368 24.38 -11.97 10.47
CA ASN A 368 23.76 -12.22 11.76
C ASN A 368 22.85 -13.47 11.78
N ALA A 369 22.29 -13.84 10.62
CA ALA A 369 21.50 -15.06 10.42
C ALA A 369 22.35 -16.31 10.09
N GLY A 370 23.69 -16.19 10.04
CA GLY A 370 24.61 -17.28 9.77
C GLY A 370 25.00 -17.45 8.30
N TRP A 371 24.75 -16.46 7.45
CA TRP A 371 25.04 -16.52 6.02
C TRP A 371 26.12 -15.52 5.59
N LYS A 372 27.08 -15.98 4.79
CA LYS A 372 28.07 -15.15 4.10
C LYS A 372 27.69 -15.01 2.63
N ASN A 373 27.95 -13.84 2.03
CA ASN A 373 27.73 -13.61 0.59
C ASN A 373 26.29 -13.93 0.13
N ALA A 374 25.32 -13.77 1.03
CA ALA A 374 23.94 -14.19 0.80
C ALA A 374 23.18 -13.23 -0.10
N ILE A 375 23.48 -11.93 0.01
CA ILE A 375 22.89 -10.86 -0.80
C ILE A 375 23.99 -9.95 -1.36
N ARG A 376 23.87 -9.54 -2.62
CA ARG A 376 24.77 -8.53 -3.19
C ARG A 376 24.19 -7.82 -4.41
N GLY A 377 24.62 -6.58 -4.59
CA GLY A 377 24.40 -5.82 -5.83
C GLY A 377 25.53 -6.09 -6.82
N GLU A 378 25.20 -6.18 -8.11
CA GLU A 378 26.15 -6.37 -9.21
C GLU A 378 25.85 -5.40 -10.36
N TYR A 379 26.86 -5.04 -11.15
CA TYR A 379 26.63 -4.28 -12.37
C TYR A 379 26.15 -5.21 -13.49
N TRP A 380 25.25 -4.71 -14.34
CA TRP A 380 24.78 -5.48 -15.49
C TRP A 380 25.92 -5.79 -16.47
N PRO A 381 26.13 -7.05 -16.88
CA PRO A 381 27.15 -7.39 -17.87
C PRO A 381 26.65 -7.07 -19.29
N GLU A 382 26.97 -5.87 -19.78
CA GLU A 382 26.44 -5.33 -21.05
C GLU A 382 26.73 -6.19 -22.29
N ASN A 383 27.79 -7.00 -22.26
CA ASN A 383 28.23 -7.82 -23.40
C ASN A 383 27.87 -9.31 -23.28
N ASP A 384 26.99 -9.69 -22.34
CA ASP A 384 26.52 -11.07 -22.23
C ASP A 384 25.20 -11.28 -23.00
N PRO A 385 25.21 -11.89 -24.19
CA PRO A 385 24.00 -12.10 -24.99
C PRO A 385 23.05 -13.15 -24.38
N THR A 386 23.49 -13.87 -23.34
CA THR A 386 22.68 -14.87 -22.63
C THR A 386 21.85 -14.27 -21.49
N MET A 387 22.08 -12.99 -21.18
CA MET A 387 21.37 -12.25 -20.14
C MET A 387 20.43 -11.23 -20.74
N SER A 388 19.28 -11.06 -20.09
CA SER A 388 18.30 -10.05 -20.47
C SER A 388 17.62 -9.49 -19.23
N LEU A 389 17.33 -8.19 -19.23
CA LEU A 389 16.61 -7.54 -18.13
C LEU A 389 15.14 -8.01 -18.01
N GLU A 390 14.69 -8.87 -18.94
CA GLU A 390 13.36 -9.51 -18.96
C GLU A 390 13.44 -11.00 -18.55
N ASP A 391 14.62 -11.52 -18.21
CA ASP A 391 14.83 -12.92 -17.84
C ASP A 391 14.68 -13.10 -16.31
N ALA A 392 13.71 -13.93 -15.89
CA ALA A 392 13.34 -14.13 -14.49
C ALA A 392 14.44 -14.80 -13.65
N ARG A 393 15.53 -15.25 -14.28
CA ARG A 393 16.73 -15.73 -13.56
C ARG A 393 17.47 -14.61 -12.83
N PHE A 394 17.26 -13.35 -13.21
CA PHE A 394 17.99 -12.20 -12.69
C PHE A 394 17.03 -11.21 -12.04
N SER A 395 17.29 -10.85 -10.77
CA SER A 395 16.60 -9.73 -10.13
C SER A 395 17.34 -8.43 -10.43
N VAL A 396 16.60 -7.35 -10.65
CA VAL A 396 17.16 -6.11 -11.23
C VAL A 396 16.56 -4.88 -10.57
N LEU A 397 17.38 -3.86 -10.30
CA LEU A 397 16.89 -2.52 -10.03
C LEU A 397 16.77 -1.74 -11.34
N ARG A 398 15.53 -1.43 -11.74
CA ARG A 398 15.16 -0.79 -13.01
C ARG A 398 15.04 0.72 -12.84
N TYR A 399 15.72 1.49 -13.68
CA TYR A 399 15.72 2.95 -13.63
C TYR A 399 14.71 3.55 -14.62
N PHE A 400 13.79 4.37 -14.12
CA PHE A 400 12.71 4.99 -14.91
C PHE A 400 12.86 6.51 -14.93
N ALA A 401 12.93 7.08 -16.13
CA ALA A 401 12.87 8.53 -16.34
C ALA A 401 11.40 9.02 -16.31
N ALA A 402 10.85 9.18 -15.10
CA ALA A 402 9.49 9.69 -14.89
C ALA A 402 9.45 10.73 -13.76
N GLU A 403 8.46 11.63 -13.82
CA GLU A 403 8.25 12.72 -12.85
C GLU A 403 7.75 12.25 -11.47
N ILE A 404 7.53 10.95 -11.29
CA ILE A 404 7.09 10.37 -10.02
C ILE A 404 8.21 10.45 -9.00
N GLN A 405 7.85 10.91 -7.82
CA GLN A 405 8.76 10.99 -6.70
C GLN A 405 8.66 9.75 -5.81
N ASN A 406 8.99 8.56 -6.34
CA ASN A 406 8.87 7.32 -5.57
C ASN A 406 9.91 6.26 -5.97
N ALA A 407 9.98 5.17 -5.19
CA ALA A 407 10.55 3.89 -5.58
C ALA A 407 9.66 2.79 -4.98
N TYR A 408 9.80 1.55 -5.46
CA TYR A 408 9.10 0.41 -4.87
C TYR A 408 9.85 -0.91 -5.11
N GLY A 409 9.88 -1.78 -4.10
CA GLY A 409 10.48 -3.11 -4.15
C GLY A 409 9.45 -4.25 -4.23
N PRO A 410 8.89 -4.59 -5.41
CA PRO A 410 7.92 -5.67 -5.53
C PRO A 410 8.61 -7.03 -5.40
N ASN A 411 7.85 -8.07 -5.07
CA ASN A 411 8.31 -9.46 -5.17
C ASN A 411 7.30 -10.32 -5.95
N VAL A 412 7.85 -11.24 -6.74
CA VAL A 412 7.11 -12.34 -7.35
C VAL A 412 7.39 -13.58 -6.54
N HIS A 413 6.35 -14.29 -6.12
CA HIS A 413 6.52 -15.47 -5.29
C HIS A 413 5.60 -16.60 -5.70
N ASP A 414 6.03 -17.83 -5.41
CA ASP A 414 5.23 -19.03 -5.53
C ASP A 414 4.08 -18.99 -4.50
N PRO A 415 2.80 -18.99 -4.93
CA PRO A 415 1.66 -18.89 -4.03
C PRO A 415 1.46 -20.17 -3.19
N ARG A 416 2.19 -21.25 -3.48
CA ARG A 416 2.12 -22.51 -2.74
C ARG A 416 3.10 -22.57 -1.59
N SER A 417 4.15 -21.75 -1.57
CA SER A 417 5.23 -21.82 -0.57
C SER A 417 5.69 -20.49 -0.01
N GLY A 418 5.44 -19.38 -0.72
CA GLY A 418 5.98 -18.06 -0.40
C GLY A 418 7.41 -17.86 -0.90
N GLU A 419 7.96 -18.80 -1.67
CA GLU A 419 9.29 -18.65 -2.28
C GLU A 419 9.30 -17.47 -3.26
N ILE A 420 10.11 -16.45 -2.97
CA ILE A 420 10.37 -15.35 -3.92
C ILE A 420 11.19 -15.91 -5.09
N LEU A 421 10.70 -15.69 -6.31
CA LEU A 421 11.27 -16.19 -7.56
C LEU A 421 12.14 -15.14 -8.25
N GLU A 422 11.65 -13.90 -8.30
CA GLU A 422 12.31 -12.74 -8.87
C GLU A 422 11.86 -11.46 -8.17
N SER A 423 12.65 -10.39 -8.34
CA SER A 423 12.25 -9.03 -7.95
C SER A 423 12.83 -8.00 -8.92
N HIS A 424 11.97 -7.05 -9.33
CA HIS A 424 12.34 -5.90 -10.15
C HIS A 424 12.03 -4.61 -9.38
N ILE A 425 13.03 -4.04 -8.71
CA ILE A 425 12.89 -2.79 -7.96
C ILE A 425 12.67 -1.66 -8.96
N GLY A 426 11.56 -0.94 -8.84
CA GLY A 426 11.26 0.21 -9.68
C GLY A 426 11.84 1.49 -9.08
N TRP A 427 12.73 2.15 -9.81
CA TRP A 427 13.40 3.37 -9.36
C TRP A 427 13.04 4.56 -10.25
N TYR A 428 12.25 5.51 -9.73
CA TYR A 428 11.90 6.70 -10.51
C TYR A 428 12.90 7.84 -10.31
N HIS A 429 13.30 8.50 -11.40
CA HIS A 429 14.28 9.60 -11.37
C HIS A 429 13.90 10.71 -10.38
N ASN A 430 12.63 11.12 -10.34
CA ASN A 430 12.22 12.29 -9.56
C ASN A 430 12.16 12.04 -8.04
N ILE A 431 12.44 10.83 -7.55
CA ILE A 431 12.56 10.56 -6.11
C ILE A 431 13.55 11.52 -5.43
N MET A 432 14.60 11.94 -6.15
CA MET A 432 15.60 12.89 -5.66
C MET A 432 14.99 14.24 -5.27
N SER A 433 13.94 14.71 -5.96
CA SER A 433 13.27 15.97 -5.60
C SER A 433 12.54 15.86 -4.25
N LEU A 434 11.95 14.69 -3.97
CA LEU A 434 11.26 14.44 -2.70
C LEU A 434 12.27 14.27 -1.55
N LEU A 435 13.33 13.52 -1.79
CA LEU A 435 14.44 13.37 -0.84
C LEU A 435 15.07 14.73 -0.50
N ARG A 436 15.29 15.58 -1.50
CA ARG A 436 15.80 16.94 -1.28
C ARG A 436 14.89 17.73 -0.35
N ASN A 437 13.59 17.80 -0.65
CA ASN A 437 12.63 18.57 0.13
C ASN A 437 12.51 18.06 1.57
N TRP A 438 12.36 16.76 1.74
CA TRP A 438 12.25 16.17 3.07
C TRP A 438 13.53 16.36 3.88
N TYR A 439 14.69 16.11 3.27
CA TYR A 439 15.97 16.29 3.97
C TYR A 439 16.16 17.76 4.37
N LEU A 440 15.97 18.71 3.46
CA LEU A 440 16.08 20.15 3.76
C LEU A 440 15.15 20.55 4.92
N ILE A 441 13.86 20.22 4.84
CA ILE A 441 12.88 20.65 5.84
C ILE A 441 13.10 19.97 7.20
N GLN A 442 13.61 18.74 7.23
CA GLN A 442 13.80 17.99 8.48
C GLN A 442 15.19 18.22 9.10
N THR A 443 16.23 18.54 8.31
CA THR A 443 17.63 18.53 8.79
C THR A 443 18.40 19.83 8.59
N ALA A 444 17.95 20.79 7.78
CA ALA A 444 18.73 22.00 7.48
C ALA A 444 19.06 22.88 8.70
N ALA A 445 18.34 22.71 9.81
CA ALA A 445 18.68 23.33 11.08
C ALA A 445 20.06 22.84 11.60
N VAL A 446 20.38 21.56 11.41
CA VAL A 446 21.59 20.91 11.95
C VAL A 446 22.63 20.54 10.89
N ASP A 447 22.22 20.35 9.64
CA ASP A 447 23.11 20.01 8.52
C ASP A 447 23.19 21.19 7.52
N PRO A 448 24.33 21.91 7.48
CA PRO A 448 24.55 22.95 6.49
C PRO A 448 24.50 22.47 5.02
N ALA A 449 24.82 21.20 4.74
CA ALA A 449 24.82 20.67 3.38
C ALA A 449 23.38 20.58 2.79
N ALA A 450 22.37 20.50 3.65
CA ALA A 450 20.96 20.45 3.27
C ALA A 450 20.39 21.82 2.84
N ARG A 451 21.14 22.92 2.98
CA ARG A 451 20.67 24.30 2.73
C ARG A 451 20.79 24.75 1.28
N SER A 452 21.43 23.93 0.44
CA SER A 452 21.58 24.22 -0.98
C SER A 452 20.35 23.77 -1.77
N LYS A 453 19.94 24.57 -2.77
CA LYS A 453 18.90 24.18 -3.75
C LYS A 453 19.26 22.88 -4.48
N LYS A 454 20.56 22.66 -4.73
CA LYS A 454 21.09 21.45 -5.35
C LYS A 454 22.10 20.81 -4.40
N PHE A 455 21.78 19.63 -3.90
CA PHE A 455 22.71 18.87 -3.07
C PHE A 455 23.90 18.41 -3.90
N ASP A 456 25.06 18.31 -3.26
CA ASP A 456 26.21 17.67 -3.88
C ASP A 456 25.95 16.18 -4.13
N ASP A 457 26.76 15.58 -5.00
CA ASP A 457 26.59 14.19 -5.40
C ASP A 457 26.81 13.21 -4.23
N LYS A 458 27.58 13.58 -3.20
CA LYS A 458 27.80 12.73 -2.04
C LYS A 458 26.55 12.66 -1.17
N LEU A 459 25.98 13.80 -0.81
CA LEU A 459 24.77 13.88 0.00
C LEU A 459 23.60 13.22 -0.71
N MET A 460 23.34 13.58 -1.97
CA MET A 460 22.26 12.94 -2.74
C MET A 460 22.52 11.44 -2.92
N GLY A 461 23.77 11.03 -3.12
CA GLY A 461 24.17 9.63 -3.17
C GLY A 461 23.82 8.84 -1.90
N GLU A 462 24.09 9.37 -0.71
CA GLU A 462 23.72 8.70 0.55
C GLU A 462 22.19 8.62 0.74
N LEU A 463 21.44 9.64 0.30
CA LEU A 463 19.97 9.59 0.31
C LEU A 463 19.42 8.52 -0.66
N ILE A 464 20.07 8.36 -1.82
CA ILE A 464 19.77 7.29 -2.79
C ILE A 464 20.09 5.92 -2.18
N ARG A 465 21.25 5.76 -1.51
CA ARG A 465 21.63 4.52 -0.84
C ARG A 465 20.59 4.11 0.20
N PHE A 466 20.15 5.04 1.05
CA PHE A 466 19.09 4.82 2.02
C PHE A 466 17.83 4.24 1.38
N VAL A 467 17.29 4.88 0.34
CA VAL A 467 16.07 4.38 -0.31
C VAL A 467 16.33 3.01 -0.95
N SER A 468 17.47 2.82 -1.61
CA SER A 468 17.82 1.53 -2.20
C SER A 468 17.82 0.42 -1.14
N SER A 469 18.37 0.66 0.04
CA SER A 469 18.33 -0.30 1.15
C SER A 469 16.90 -0.57 1.64
N HIS A 470 16.06 0.48 1.74
CA HIS A 470 14.66 0.32 2.13
C HIS A 470 13.89 -0.57 1.15
N GLU A 471 14.00 -0.30 -0.15
CA GLU A 471 13.29 -1.08 -1.18
C GLU A 471 13.76 -2.54 -1.21
N VAL A 472 15.07 -2.78 -1.01
CA VAL A 472 15.60 -4.14 -0.90
C VAL A 472 14.95 -4.89 0.28
N GLY A 473 14.64 -4.24 1.39
CA GLY A 473 13.94 -4.91 2.49
C GLY A 473 12.59 -5.52 2.08
N HIS A 474 11.80 -4.83 1.25
CA HIS A 474 10.56 -5.39 0.69
C HIS A 474 10.79 -6.59 -0.23
N THR A 475 11.87 -6.56 -1.00
CA THR A 475 12.27 -7.70 -1.85
C THR A 475 12.74 -8.91 -1.04
N LEU A 476 13.12 -8.72 0.22
CA LEU A 476 13.48 -9.80 1.16
C LEU A 476 12.25 -10.39 1.87
N GLY A 477 11.07 -9.85 1.61
CA GLY A 477 9.82 -10.28 2.23
C GLY A 477 9.36 -9.41 3.39
N LEU A 478 10.09 -8.35 3.76
CA LEU A 478 9.75 -7.51 4.92
C LEU A 478 8.66 -6.50 4.59
N ARG A 479 7.71 -6.34 5.51
CA ARG A 479 6.75 -5.23 5.55
C ARG A 479 7.40 -4.00 6.16
N HIS A 480 6.71 -2.87 6.02
CA HIS A 480 7.05 -1.70 6.81
C HIS A 480 6.88 -1.99 8.30
N ASN A 481 7.86 -1.58 9.12
CA ASN A 481 7.77 -1.61 10.57
C ASN A 481 7.56 -0.20 11.10
N MET A 482 6.32 0.29 11.03
CA MET A 482 5.96 1.65 11.47
C MET A 482 6.04 1.83 13.00
N GLY A 483 6.37 0.78 13.75
CA GLY A 483 6.55 0.85 15.21
C GLY A 483 8.00 0.95 15.66
N ALA A 484 8.97 0.81 14.76
CA ALA A 484 10.38 0.70 15.13
C ALA A 484 10.93 1.99 15.78
N SER A 485 10.49 3.15 15.29
CA SER A 485 10.94 4.46 15.77
C SER A 485 10.48 4.75 17.20
N SER A 486 9.33 4.19 17.60
CA SER A 486 8.79 4.33 18.96
C SER A 486 9.66 3.65 20.03
N ALA A 487 10.58 2.76 19.64
CA ALA A 487 11.49 2.11 20.56
C ALA A 487 12.70 2.98 20.96
N THR A 488 12.94 4.10 20.27
CA THR A 488 14.03 5.03 20.61
C THR A 488 13.51 6.14 21.52
N PRO A 489 14.05 6.32 22.74
CA PRO A 489 13.66 7.47 23.57
C PRO A 489 13.97 8.79 22.88
N VAL A 490 13.05 9.77 22.91
CA VAL A 490 13.23 11.04 22.17
C VAL A 490 14.54 11.75 22.50
N GLU A 491 14.96 11.77 23.77
CA GLU A 491 16.22 12.43 24.14
C GLU A 491 17.46 11.69 23.61
N LYS A 492 17.37 10.39 23.30
CA LYS A 492 18.46 9.65 22.65
C LYS A 492 18.59 9.95 21.17
N LEU A 493 17.61 10.61 20.55
CA LEU A 493 17.72 11.16 19.19
C LEU A 493 18.69 12.36 19.13
N ARG A 494 18.96 12.97 20.27
CA ARG A 494 19.88 14.12 20.44
C ARG A 494 21.27 13.71 20.95
N ASP A 495 21.44 12.42 21.28
CA ASP A 495 22.68 11.89 21.83
C ASP A 495 23.55 11.33 20.69
N LYS A 496 24.63 12.05 20.36
CA LYS A 496 25.54 11.69 19.26
C LYS A 496 26.08 10.26 19.39
N GLU A 497 26.57 9.87 20.56
CA GLU A 497 27.17 8.55 20.77
C GLU A 497 26.12 7.45 20.64
N TYR A 498 24.92 7.68 21.18
CA TYR A 498 23.81 6.76 21.00
C TYR A 498 23.43 6.61 19.53
N GLN A 499 23.33 7.71 18.78
CA GLN A 499 22.98 7.71 17.36
C GLN A 499 24.02 7.00 16.50
N GLU A 500 25.31 7.25 16.74
CA GLU A 500 26.41 6.57 16.03
C GLU A 500 26.35 5.06 16.24
N LYS A 501 26.04 4.61 17.47
CA LYS A 501 25.95 3.18 17.82
C LYS A 501 24.66 2.51 17.33
N ASN A 502 23.50 3.13 17.53
CA ASN A 502 22.20 2.47 17.42
C ASN A 502 21.34 2.96 16.24
N GLY A 503 21.69 4.11 15.64
CA GLY A 503 20.81 4.85 14.73
C GLY A 503 19.61 5.47 15.45
N HIS A 504 18.78 6.23 14.73
CA HIS A 504 17.59 6.86 15.31
C HIS A 504 16.36 5.95 15.34
N THR A 505 16.35 4.89 14.54
CA THR A 505 15.30 3.86 14.49
C THR A 505 15.95 2.47 14.52
N SER A 506 15.21 1.48 15.03
CA SER A 506 15.69 0.09 15.06
C SER A 506 15.48 -0.65 13.73
N SER A 507 14.74 -0.08 12.77
CA SER A 507 14.48 -0.69 11.47
C SER A 507 14.55 0.35 10.36
N ILE A 508 15.26 0.03 9.27
CA ILE A 508 15.18 0.81 8.03
C ILE A 508 13.79 0.70 7.38
N MET A 509 13.02 -0.34 7.71
CA MET A 509 11.67 -0.57 7.19
C MET A 509 10.62 0.35 7.82
N ASP A 510 11.03 1.20 8.75
CA ASP A 510 10.21 2.31 9.23
C ASP A 510 10.23 3.49 8.25
N TYR A 511 9.18 4.29 8.23
CA TYR A 511 9.18 5.62 7.61
C TYR A 511 9.69 6.72 8.54
N ALA A 512 10.58 6.38 9.47
CA ALA A 512 11.41 7.31 10.24
C ALA A 512 12.55 7.88 9.38
N ARG A 513 12.23 8.65 8.33
CA ARG A 513 13.20 9.00 7.27
C ARG A 513 14.36 9.87 7.74
N PHE A 514 14.12 10.93 8.48
CA PHE A 514 15.21 11.76 9.01
C PHE A 514 15.04 12.15 10.47
N ASN A 515 16.16 12.31 11.17
CA ASN A 515 16.19 12.72 12.58
C ASN A 515 15.91 14.23 12.73
N TYR A 516 14.65 14.63 12.63
CA TYR A 516 14.21 16.02 12.80
C TYR A 516 14.26 16.52 14.25
N VAL A 517 14.58 15.65 15.21
CA VAL A 517 14.67 15.97 16.64
C VAL A 517 16.02 16.56 17.02
N ALA A 518 17.10 16.17 16.32
CA ALA A 518 18.44 16.73 16.56
C ALA A 518 18.43 18.27 16.50
N GLN A 519 19.14 18.90 17.42
CA GLN A 519 19.30 20.35 17.53
C GLN A 519 20.76 20.75 17.19
N PRO A 520 21.02 22.01 16.77
CA PRO A 520 22.36 22.45 16.38
C PRO A 520 23.43 22.21 17.45
N GLU A 521 23.05 22.31 18.73
CA GLU A 521 23.92 22.09 19.88
C GLU A 521 24.28 20.62 20.14
N ASP A 522 23.59 19.66 19.50
CA ASP A 522 23.71 18.23 19.82
C ASP A 522 24.90 17.55 19.11
N GLY A 523 25.40 18.12 18.01
CA GLY A 523 26.50 17.56 17.23
C GLY A 523 26.20 16.23 16.52
N VAL A 524 24.93 15.84 16.42
CA VAL A 524 24.45 14.62 15.74
C VAL A 524 24.65 14.75 14.23
N THR A 525 25.28 13.75 13.62
CA THR A 525 25.57 13.70 12.16
C THR A 525 24.91 12.52 11.46
N THR A 526 24.43 11.52 12.21
CA THR A 526 23.65 10.40 11.66
C THR A 526 22.18 10.81 11.61
N LEU A 527 21.72 11.20 10.41
CA LEU A 527 20.41 11.82 10.22
C LEU A 527 19.44 11.01 9.38
N PHE A 528 19.85 9.89 8.79
CA PHE A 528 19.04 9.00 7.95
C PHE A 528 19.23 7.53 8.37
N PRO A 529 18.23 6.66 8.14
CA PRO A 529 18.21 5.33 8.73
C PRO A 529 19.15 4.39 7.97
N ARG A 530 19.42 3.26 8.60
CA ARG A 530 20.31 2.17 8.14
C ARG A 530 19.77 0.84 8.64
N ILE A 531 20.36 -0.27 8.19
CA ILE A 531 20.03 -1.60 8.72
C ILE A 531 20.22 -1.64 10.24
N GLY A 532 19.11 -1.78 10.96
CA GLY A 532 19.04 -1.67 12.41
C GLY A 532 18.91 -3.03 13.12
N ASP A 533 18.64 -2.97 14.42
CA ASP A 533 18.53 -4.16 15.29
C ASP A 533 17.34 -5.04 14.91
N TYR A 534 16.20 -4.43 14.59
CA TYR A 534 15.00 -5.14 14.14
C TYR A 534 15.25 -5.83 12.80
N ASP A 535 15.92 -5.16 11.86
CA ASP A 535 16.17 -5.72 10.53
C ASP A 535 17.02 -6.99 10.62
N LYS A 536 18.08 -6.96 11.43
CA LYS A 536 18.93 -8.13 11.71
C LYS A 536 18.11 -9.26 12.34
N TRP A 537 17.27 -8.93 13.33
CA TRP A 537 16.37 -9.88 13.97
C TRP A 537 15.36 -10.49 12.98
N ALA A 538 14.69 -9.69 12.16
CA ALA A 538 13.70 -10.15 11.20
C ALA A 538 14.34 -11.01 10.10
N ILE A 539 15.55 -10.68 9.64
CA ILE A 539 16.30 -11.53 8.71
C ILE A 539 16.71 -12.84 9.37
N LYS A 540 17.18 -12.83 10.62
CA LYS A 540 17.43 -14.05 11.38
C LYS A 540 16.17 -14.91 11.50
N TRP A 541 15.04 -14.32 11.88
CA TRP A 541 13.76 -15.00 11.96
C TRP A 541 13.30 -15.56 10.62
N GLY A 542 13.58 -14.91 9.48
CA GLY A 542 13.14 -15.38 8.16
C GLY A 542 14.10 -16.37 7.48
N TYR A 543 15.38 -16.31 7.80
CA TYR A 543 16.44 -16.96 7.02
C TYR A 543 17.34 -17.92 7.81
N SER A 544 17.18 -18.08 9.13
CA SER A 544 17.84 -19.18 9.85
C SER A 544 17.38 -20.55 9.34
N TYR A 545 18.33 -21.47 9.15
CA TYR A 545 18.07 -22.85 8.73
C TYR A 545 18.01 -23.79 9.95
N PHE A 546 16.99 -24.63 10.02
CA PHE A 546 16.77 -25.59 11.12
C PHE A 546 16.78 -27.02 10.58
N ASP A 547 17.95 -27.65 10.56
CA ASP A 547 18.18 -29.01 10.03
C ASP A 547 17.35 -30.09 10.75
N GLU A 548 17.08 -29.85 12.03
CA GLU A 548 16.50 -30.77 12.97
C GLU A 548 14.98 -30.61 13.14
N ALA A 549 14.39 -29.49 12.69
CA ALA A 549 12.94 -29.39 12.55
C ALA A 549 12.51 -30.10 11.26
N LYS A 550 11.80 -31.23 11.35
CA LYS A 550 11.33 -32.00 10.19
C LYS A 550 9.96 -31.55 9.68
N THR A 551 9.17 -30.86 10.50
CA THR A 551 7.83 -30.37 10.13
C THR A 551 7.66 -28.86 10.32
N GLU A 552 6.76 -28.23 9.56
CA GLU A 552 6.45 -26.79 9.67
C GLU A 552 6.03 -26.41 11.11
N THR A 553 5.30 -27.29 11.79
CA THR A 553 4.90 -27.15 13.20
C THR A 553 6.10 -27.11 14.16
N GLU A 554 7.08 -28.00 13.99
CA GLU A 554 8.30 -28.01 14.82
C GLU A 554 9.14 -26.73 14.60
N GLU A 555 9.22 -26.27 13.35
CA GLU A 555 9.89 -25.01 13.00
C GLU A 555 9.18 -23.81 13.62
N LYS A 556 7.84 -23.76 13.54
CA LYS A 556 7.02 -22.73 14.19
C LYS A 556 7.27 -22.66 15.69
N ALA A 557 7.35 -23.80 16.38
CA ALA A 557 7.62 -23.84 17.82
C ALA A 557 8.97 -23.18 18.17
N LYS A 558 10.02 -23.45 17.40
CA LYS A 558 11.33 -22.80 17.59
C LYS A 558 11.30 -21.31 17.31
N LEU A 559 10.66 -20.91 16.21
CA LEU A 559 10.49 -19.51 15.84
C LEU A 559 9.68 -18.75 16.91
N ASN A 560 8.69 -19.39 17.53
CA ASN A 560 7.96 -18.82 18.66
C ASN A 560 8.88 -18.54 19.85
N GLU A 561 9.74 -19.48 20.25
CA GLU A 561 10.72 -19.24 21.32
C GLU A 561 11.68 -18.10 20.99
N MET A 562 12.22 -18.07 19.77
CA MET A 562 13.09 -16.98 19.32
C MET A 562 12.35 -15.63 19.37
N THR A 563 11.08 -15.60 18.95
CA THR A 563 10.27 -14.38 18.94
C THR A 563 9.93 -13.91 20.35
N LYS A 564 9.60 -14.81 21.28
CA LYS A 564 9.40 -14.47 22.69
C LYS A 564 10.65 -13.88 23.32
N GLU A 565 11.83 -14.41 23.00
CA GLU A 565 13.10 -13.85 23.47
C GLU A 565 13.33 -12.45 22.89
N ALA A 566 13.16 -12.28 21.58
CA ALA A 566 13.30 -10.98 20.92
C ALA A 566 12.34 -9.93 21.50
N TYR A 567 11.11 -10.32 21.82
CA TYR A 567 10.08 -9.44 22.39
C TYR A 567 10.37 -8.95 23.81
N LYS A 568 11.42 -9.44 24.48
CA LYS A 568 11.93 -8.82 25.71
C LYS A 568 12.61 -7.47 25.47
N ASN A 569 13.04 -7.19 24.23
CA ASN A 569 13.61 -5.92 23.80
C ASN A 569 12.65 -5.19 22.86
N ASN A 570 12.15 -4.03 23.27
CA ASN A 570 11.20 -3.24 22.48
C ASN A 570 11.76 -2.78 21.11
N ARG A 571 13.08 -2.67 20.96
CA ARG A 571 13.73 -2.37 19.67
C ARG A 571 13.51 -3.46 18.63
N LEU A 572 13.14 -4.67 19.04
CA LEU A 572 12.87 -5.81 18.17
C LEU A 572 11.37 -6.04 17.92
N TRP A 573 10.52 -5.11 18.33
CA TRP A 573 9.07 -5.21 18.13
C TRP A 573 8.67 -4.81 16.71
N PHE A 574 7.61 -5.45 16.23
CA PHE A 574 6.96 -5.10 14.98
C PHE A 574 5.75 -4.20 15.24
N GLY A 575 5.55 -3.20 14.38
CA GLY A 575 4.34 -2.38 14.32
C GLY A 575 3.78 -2.30 12.91
N THR A 576 2.51 -2.66 12.74
CA THR A 576 1.88 -2.65 11.42
C THR A 576 1.57 -1.24 10.92
N GLU A 577 1.80 -1.04 9.63
CA GLU A 577 1.43 0.12 8.82
C GLU A 577 -0.08 0.35 8.66
N THR A 578 -0.92 -0.58 9.13
CA THR A 578 -2.38 -0.51 8.92
C THR A 578 -3.18 -0.09 10.16
N SER A 579 -2.54 0.05 11.33
CA SER A 579 -3.26 0.31 12.59
C SER A 579 -3.94 1.68 12.59
N PRO A 580 -5.28 1.74 12.76
CA PRO A 580 -6.00 3.01 12.77
C PRO A 580 -5.92 3.74 14.12
N TYR A 581 -5.51 3.07 15.20
CA TYR A 581 -5.63 3.58 16.57
C TYR A 581 -4.33 3.57 17.40
N ASP A 582 -3.28 2.86 16.97
CA ASP A 582 -2.03 2.82 17.73
C ASP A 582 -1.14 4.02 17.39
N PRO A 583 -0.86 4.94 18.33
CA PRO A 583 -0.04 6.11 18.07
C PRO A 583 1.45 5.80 17.92
N ARG A 584 1.89 4.58 18.22
CA ARG A 584 3.28 4.15 17.97
C ARG A 584 3.51 3.80 16.50
N TYR A 585 2.44 3.56 15.74
CA TYR A 585 2.49 3.04 14.36
C TYR A 585 2.09 4.14 13.39
N GLN A 586 3.02 5.03 13.03
CA GLN A 586 2.77 6.14 12.12
C GLN A 586 3.91 6.27 11.11
N THR A 587 3.66 7.02 10.04
CA THR A 587 4.69 7.36 9.07
C THR A 587 5.33 8.69 9.47
N GLU A 588 6.64 8.83 9.31
CA GLU A 588 7.41 10.04 9.59
C GLU A 588 7.48 10.47 11.05
N ASP A 589 6.99 9.69 12.01
CA ASP A 589 7.26 9.96 13.43
C ASP A 589 8.57 9.31 13.85
N ILE A 590 9.22 9.95 14.82
CA ILE A 590 10.39 9.38 15.49
C ILE A 590 10.29 9.56 16.99
N GLY A 591 10.73 8.52 17.69
CA GLY A 591 10.88 8.49 19.14
C GLY A 591 9.62 8.06 19.90
N ASP A 592 9.80 7.79 21.19
CA ASP A 592 8.77 7.27 22.11
C ASP A 592 7.72 8.30 22.58
N ASN A 593 7.86 9.58 22.19
CA ASN A 593 6.95 10.64 22.60
C ASN A 593 6.71 11.65 21.46
N ALA A 594 5.56 11.52 20.81
CA ALA A 594 5.18 12.35 19.67
C ALA A 594 5.15 13.86 19.99
N MET A 595 4.76 14.25 21.20
CA MET A 595 4.71 15.66 21.62
C MET A 595 6.13 16.23 21.70
N ARG A 596 7.02 15.60 22.48
CA ARG A 596 8.41 16.06 22.63
C ARG A 596 9.17 16.07 21.32
N ALA A 597 9.05 15.00 20.52
CA ALA A 597 9.68 14.94 19.20
C ALA A 597 9.19 16.10 18.32
N SER A 598 7.88 16.33 18.29
CA SER A 598 7.27 17.44 17.54
C SER A 598 7.69 18.82 18.06
N GLU A 599 7.89 19.01 19.37
CA GLU A 599 8.40 20.27 19.92
C GLU A 599 9.80 20.60 19.38
N TYR A 600 10.72 19.62 19.37
CA TYR A 600 12.04 19.78 18.78
C TYR A 600 11.97 20.00 17.26
N GLY A 601 11.10 19.27 16.56
CA GLY A 601 10.83 19.48 15.14
C GLY A 601 10.34 20.91 14.85
N ILE A 602 9.40 21.43 15.63
CA ILE A 602 8.88 22.81 15.50
C ILE A 602 9.97 23.85 15.77
N LYS A 603 10.86 23.62 16.76
CA LYS A 603 12.03 24.48 16.98
C LYS A 603 12.90 24.56 15.73
N ASN A 604 13.13 23.43 15.06
CA ASN A 604 13.88 23.39 13.80
C ASN A 604 13.13 24.10 12.65
N LEU A 605 11.83 23.89 12.50
CA LEU A 605 11.03 24.60 11.47
C LEU A 605 11.08 26.12 11.65
N LYS A 606 11.04 26.62 12.90
CA LYS A 606 11.19 28.06 13.22
C LYS A 606 12.55 28.62 12.83
N ARG A 607 13.61 27.81 12.87
CA ARG A 607 14.95 28.21 12.40
C ARG A 607 15.05 28.19 10.87
N ILE A 608 14.36 27.26 10.21
CA ILE A 608 14.39 27.08 8.76
C ILE A 608 13.58 28.15 8.04
N LEU A 609 12.36 28.44 8.49
CA LEU A 609 11.41 29.31 7.78
C LEU A 609 12.01 30.65 7.32
N PRO A 610 12.70 31.45 8.16
CA PRO A 610 13.23 32.76 7.75
C PRO A 610 14.30 32.68 6.66
N ASN A 611 14.94 31.51 6.50
CA ASN A 611 16.01 31.31 5.52
C ASN A 611 15.51 30.84 4.16
N LEU A 612 14.24 30.41 4.04
CA LEU A 612 13.70 29.88 2.79
C LEU A 612 13.81 30.90 1.64
N LEU A 613 13.63 32.18 1.92
CA LEU A 613 13.76 33.22 0.90
C LEU A 613 15.17 33.26 0.28
N GLU A 614 16.22 33.10 1.08
CA GLU A 614 17.59 33.10 0.57
C GLU A 614 17.95 31.76 -0.07
N TRP A 615 17.56 30.63 0.52
CA TRP A 615 17.90 29.29 0.01
C TRP A 615 17.19 28.94 -1.31
N THR A 616 16.11 29.65 -1.64
CA THR A 616 15.32 29.46 -2.88
C THR A 616 15.69 30.46 -3.97
N LYS A 617 16.55 31.43 -3.67
CA LYS A 617 16.86 32.57 -4.55
C LYS A 617 17.61 32.12 -5.79
N GLU A 618 17.07 32.49 -6.95
CA GLU A 618 17.73 32.31 -8.25
C GLU A 618 17.38 33.46 -9.20
N ASN A 619 18.39 34.02 -9.85
CA ASN A 619 18.20 35.16 -10.75
C ASN A 619 17.41 34.72 -12.00
N GLY A 620 16.33 35.43 -12.30
CA GLY A 620 15.47 35.14 -13.46
C GLY A 620 14.32 34.17 -13.18
N GLU A 621 14.27 33.55 -12.00
CA GLU A 621 13.20 32.63 -11.60
C GLU A 621 12.10 33.32 -10.78
N SER A 622 10.89 32.73 -10.80
CA SER A 622 9.77 33.18 -9.97
C SER A 622 9.85 32.64 -8.53
N TYR A 623 8.94 33.06 -7.65
CA TYR A 623 8.83 32.54 -6.28
C TYR A 623 8.21 31.12 -6.19
N ALA A 624 8.07 30.39 -7.29
CA ALA A 624 7.50 29.03 -7.30
C ALA A 624 8.26 28.05 -6.38
N GLU A 625 9.58 28.14 -6.31
CA GLU A 625 10.38 27.29 -5.43
C GLU A 625 10.24 27.68 -3.94
N LEU A 626 10.07 28.97 -3.66
CA LEU A 626 9.75 29.46 -2.32
C LEU A 626 8.37 28.95 -1.86
N ASP A 627 7.38 29.00 -2.74
CA ASP A 627 6.04 28.46 -2.47
C ASP A 627 6.09 26.95 -2.19
N ASN A 628 6.82 26.19 -3.02
CA ASN A 628 7.06 24.76 -2.83
C ASN A 628 7.67 24.43 -1.46
N LEU A 629 8.77 25.10 -1.08
CA LEU A 629 9.41 24.84 0.22
C LEU A 629 8.61 25.35 1.42
N TYR A 630 7.87 26.45 1.28
CA TYR A 630 6.92 26.90 2.31
C TYR A 630 5.77 25.89 2.50
N GLY A 631 5.25 25.33 1.40
CA GLY A 631 4.28 24.24 1.41
C GLY A 631 4.82 22.96 2.05
N ALA A 632 6.07 22.58 1.77
CA ALA A 632 6.73 21.44 2.40
C ALA A 632 6.93 21.66 3.92
N LEU A 633 7.32 22.86 4.34
CA LEU A 633 7.48 23.24 5.76
C LEU A 633 6.16 23.18 6.51
N THR A 634 5.12 23.82 5.98
CA THR A 634 3.78 23.82 6.61
C THR A 634 3.15 22.43 6.58
N GLY A 635 3.41 21.63 5.54
CA GLY A 635 3.07 20.22 5.48
C GLY A 635 3.73 19.40 6.58
N GLN A 636 5.02 19.64 6.87
CA GLN A 636 5.73 19.00 7.98
C GLN A 636 5.14 19.42 9.34
N PHE A 637 4.84 20.70 9.54
CA PHE A 637 4.17 21.18 10.75
C PHE A 637 2.81 20.52 10.96
N ARG A 638 1.99 20.42 9.90
CA ARG A 638 0.70 19.70 9.92
C ARG A 638 0.89 18.22 10.27
N ARG A 639 1.96 17.60 9.77
CA ARG A 639 2.27 16.19 10.07
C ARG A 639 2.50 15.95 11.57
N TYR A 640 3.26 16.84 12.22
CA TYR A 640 3.46 16.81 13.68
C TYR A 640 2.14 16.89 14.45
N MET A 641 1.18 17.72 14.00
CA MET A 641 -0.15 17.77 14.61
C MET A 641 -0.90 16.44 14.48
N GLY A 642 -0.76 15.78 13.32
CA GLY A 642 -1.30 14.43 13.08
C GLY A 642 -0.72 13.40 14.04
N HIS A 643 0.62 13.38 14.18
CA HIS A 643 1.33 12.47 15.09
C HIS A 643 0.84 12.59 16.53
N VAL A 644 0.71 13.82 17.03
CA VAL A 644 0.22 14.10 18.38
C VAL A 644 -1.26 13.72 18.52
N THR A 645 -2.08 14.06 17.51
CA THR A 645 -3.53 13.77 17.54
C THR A 645 -3.82 12.27 17.67
N LYS A 646 -3.02 11.38 17.07
CA LYS A 646 -3.25 9.92 17.18
C LYS A 646 -3.16 9.37 18.61
N ASN A 647 -2.50 10.08 19.53
CA ASN A 647 -2.39 9.67 20.94
C ASN A 647 -3.72 9.77 21.71
N VAL A 648 -4.63 10.68 21.32
CA VAL A 648 -5.91 10.89 22.01
C VAL A 648 -6.89 9.78 21.66
N GLY A 649 -7.39 9.01 22.63
CA GLY A 649 -8.21 7.82 22.37
C GLY A 649 -7.47 6.72 21.60
N GLY A 650 -6.13 6.72 21.69
CA GLY A 650 -5.27 5.70 21.12
C GLY A 650 -5.26 4.41 21.95
N ILE A 651 -4.94 3.30 21.29
CA ILE A 651 -4.83 1.98 21.89
C ILE A 651 -3.52 1.36 21.39
N TYR A 652 -2.63 0.98 22.31
CA TYR A 652 -1.46 0.18 21.99
C TYR A 652 -1.91 -1.24 21.64
N ASP A 653 -1.47 -1.74 20.49
CA ASP A 653 -1.74 -3.08 19.99
C ASP A 653 -0.41 -3.81 19.79
N SER A 654 -0.05 -4.61 20.78
CA SER A 654 1.21 -5.38 20.79
C SER A 654 0.86 -6.86 20.66
N PRO A 655 0.99 -7.48 19.47
CA PRO A 655 0.59 -8.87 19.27
C PRO A 655 1.24 -9.82 20.27
N LYS A 656 0.44 -10.72 20.85
CA LYS A 656 0.88 -11.70 21.86
C LYS A 656 0.32 -13.09 21.56
N THR A 657 1.04 -14.11 22.01
CA THR A 657 0.60 -15.50 22.05
C THR A 657 0.21 -15.89 23.47
N TYR A 658 -0.55 -17.00 23.63
CA TYR A 658 -1.06 -17.44 24.95
C TYR A 658 0.03 -17.73 25.99
N ASP A 659 1.24 -18.03 25.54
CA ASP A 659 2.42 -18.29 26.35
C ASP A 659 3.28 -17.03 26.62
N MET A 660 2.74 -15.84 26.35
CA MET A 660 3.31 -14.54 26.73
C MET A 660 2.46 -13.87 27.82
N THR A 661 3.11 -13.08 28.69
CA THR A 661 2.41 -12.31 29.72
C THR A 661 1.90 -10.96 29.20
N GLY A 662 0.85 -10.43 29.83
CA GLY A 662 0.29 -9.10 29.55
C GLY A 662 -0.79 -9.06 28.46
N ASN A 663 -1.34 -7.87 28.22
CA ASN A 663 -2.46 -7.68 27.28
C ASN A 663 -1.96 -7.29 25.89
N GLN A 664 -2.65 -7.75 24.84
CA GLN A 664 -2.38 -7.27 23.49
C GLN A 664 -2.82 -5.81 23.32
N PHE A 665 -3.99 -5.47 23.85
CA PHE A 665 -4.57 -4.12 23.75
C PHE A 665 -4.44 -3.38 25.07
N GLU A 666 -3.81 -2.20 25.04
CA GLU A 666 -3.66 -1.33 26.21
C GLU A 666 -4.05 0.10 25.86
N VAL A 667 -4.80 0.76 26.74
CA VAL A 667 -5.22 2.15 26.52
C VAL A 667 -4.01 3.05 26.70
N VAL A 668 -3.80 3.99 25.78
CA VAL A 668 -2.74 5.01 25.92
C VAL A 668 -2.91 5.73 27.26
N PRO A 669 -1.86 5.90 28.08
CA PRO A 669 -1.99 6.50 29.41
C PRO A 669 -2.66 7.88 29.36
N LYS A 670 -3.56 8.14 30.32
CA LYS A 670 -4.30 9.40 30.40
C LYS A 670 -3.40 10.64 30.42
N SER A 671 -2.24 10.57 31.09
CA SER A 671 -1.25 11.66 31.09
C SER A 671 -0.79 12.02 29.68
N ILE A 672 -0.43 11.02 28.87
CA ILE A 672 0.00 11.20 27.47
C ILE A 672 -1.11 11.83 26.62
N GLN A 673 -2.37 11.42 26.82
CA GLN A 673 -3.50 11.99 26.10
C GLN A 673 -3.74 13.47 26.48
N LYS A 674 -3.61 13.82 27.76
CA LYS A 674 -3.70 15.21 28.24
C LYS A 674 -2.55 16.07 27.71
N ASP A 675 -1.33 15.52 27.72
CA ASP A 675 -0.15 16.19 27.16
C ASP A 675 -0.32 16.45 25.65
N ALA A 676 -0.92 15.50 24.92
CA ALA A 676 -1.24 15.68 23.51
C ALA A 676 -2.22 16.85 23.27
N VAL A 677 -3.31 16.95 24.04
CA VAL A 677 -4.27 18.06 23.92
C VAL A 677 -3.63 19.39 24.33
N LEU A 678 -2.82 19.41 25.39
CA LEU A 678 -2.06 20.58 25.82
C LEU A 678 -1.08 21.06 24.74
N PHE A 679 -0.35 20.13 24.11
CA PHE A 679 0.55 20.43 23.00
C PHE A 679 -0.22 21.09 21.83
N LEU A 680 -1.36 20.51 21.42
CA LEU A 680 -2.16 21.05 20.30
C LEU A 680 -2.74 22.43 20.63
N ASN A 681 -3.19 22.63 21.87
CA ASN A 681 -3.60 23.93 22.38
C ASN A 681 -2.48 24.97 22.29
N THR A 682 -1.25 24.57 22.59
CA THR A 682 -0.08 25.46 22.66
C THR A 682 0.52 25.75 21.28
N GLN A 683 0.66 24.74 20.43
CA GLN A 683 1.39 24.87 19.16
C GLN A 683 0.50 25.26 17.98
N LEU A 684 -0.79 24.90 18.00
CA LEU A 684 -1.69 25.07 16.86
C LEU A 684 -2.92 25.93 17.16
N PHE A 685 -3.68 25.61 18.21
CA PHE A 685 -4.92 26.35 18.49
C PHE A 685 -4.58 27.75 18.97
N THR A 686 -3.56 27.92 19.80
CA THR A 686 -2.87 29.20 19.93
C THR A 686 -2.20 29.51 18.61
N THR A 687 -2.59 30.62 17.99
CA THR A 687 -2.21 30.96 16.62
C THR A 687 -0.69 30.92 16.43
N PRO A 688 -0.16 30.05 15.54
CA PRO A 688 1.28 29.95 15.29
C PRO A 688 1.74 31.12 14.42
N LYS A 689 1.87 32.32 15.01
CA LYS A 689 2.19 33.57 14.30
C LYS A 689 3.51 33.51 13.51
N TRP A 690 4.44 32.65 13.94
CA TRP A 690 5.70 32.44 13.24
C TRP A 690 5.53 31.90 11.81
N LEU A 691 4.42 31.20 11.51
CA LEU A 691 4.10 30.74 10.15
C LEU A 691 3.63 31.88 9.24
N LEU A 692 3.23 33.03 9.81
CA LEU A 692 2.62 34.15 9.10
C LEU A 692 3.66 35.22 8.69
N ASP A 693 4.88 34.79 8.36
CA ASP A 693 5.95 35.69 7.92
C ASP A 693 5.58 36.38 6.60
N GLN A 694 5.27 37.68 6.68
CA GLN A 694 4.85 38.47 5.53
C GLN A 694 5.97 38.72 4.52
N ASN A 695 7.25 38.53 4.90
CA ASN A 695 8.36 38.58 3.94
C ASN A 695 8.30 37.42 2.93
N ILE A 696 7.68 36.30 3.33
CA ILE A 696 7.46 35.13 2.48
C ILE A 696 6.05 35.18 1.88
N LEU A 697 5.01 35.30 2.72
CA LEU A 697 3.62 35.17 2.28
C LEU A 697 3.25 36.16 1.17
N SER A 698 3.69 37.42 1.27
CA SER A 698 3.42 38.44 0.24
C SER A 698 4.02 38.13 -1.15
N LYS A 699 4.91 37.14 -1.23
CA LYS A 699 5.59 36.71 -2.48
C LYS A 699 4.95 35.50 -3.13
N ILE A 700 4.25 34.69 -2.33
CA ILE A 700 3.71 33.39 -2.76
C ILE A 700 2.17 33.35 -2.74
N ASN A 701 1.52 34.22 -1.96
CA ASN A 701 0.07 34.24 -1.81
C ASN A 701 -0.47 35.68 -1.87
N PRO A 702 -1.65 35.90 -2.48
CA PRO A 702 -2.34 37.20 -2.43
C PRO A 702 -2.99 37.47 -1.07
N GLU A 703 -3.15 36.43 -0.24
CA GLU A 703 -3.81 36.48 1.08
C GLU A 703 -2.80 36.44 2.23
N SER A 704 -3.22 36.87 3.42
CA SER A 704 -2.36 36.94 4.62
C SER A 704 -2.20 35.62 5.39
N GLY A 705 -2.74 34.51 4.89
CA GLY A 705 -2.65 33.18 5.54
C GLY A 705 -3.72 32.88 6.60
N VAL A 706 -4.76 33.72 6.74
CA VAL A 706 -5.86 33.52 7.70
C VAL A 706 -6.59 32.19 7.46
N GLU A 707 -7.01 31.92 6.22
CA GLU A 707 -7.75 30.69 5.91
C GLU A 707 -6.87 29.45 6.00
N ALA A 708 -5.56 29.55 5.66
CA ALA A 708 -4.62 28.43 5.80
C ALA A 708 -4.47 27.97 7.27
N ILE A 709 -4.35 28.91 8.22
CA ILE A 709 -4.33 28.59 9.65
C ILE A 709 -5.67 27.98 10.08
N LYS A 710 -6.79 28.58 9.67
CA LYS A 710 -8.13 28.07 9.99
C LYS A 710 -8.32 26.64 9.49
N ALA A 711 -7.94 26.33 8.25
CA ALA A 711 -8.06 25.00 7.65
C ALA A 711 -7.24 23.96 8.42
N MET A 712 -6.03 24.29 8.85
CA MET A 712 -5.20 23.40 9.65
C MET A 712 -5.79 23.15 11.04
N GLN A 713 -6.29 24.21 11.70
CA GLN A 713 -6.96 24.09 12.99
C GLN A 713 -8.25 23.26 12.90
N ASP A 714 -9.06 23.48 11.84
CA ASP A 714 -10.29 22.71 11.59
C ASP A 714 -10.01 21.24 11.34
N ALA A 715 -9.00 20.92 10.52
CA ALA A 715 -8.61 19.54 10.23
C ALA A 715 -8.18 18.79 11.51
N THR A 716 -7.37 19.42 12.36
CA THR A 716 -6.96 18.83 13.65
C THR A 716 -8.13 18.69 14.61
N LEU A 717 -8.96 19.73 14.77
CA LEU A 717 -10.13 19.69 15.66
C LEU A 717 -11.15 18.63 15.21
N SER A 718 -11.43 18.55 13.90
CA SER A 718 -12.30 17.54 13.32
C SER A 718 -11.77 16.12 13.54
N SER A 719 -10.45 15.92 13.47
CA SER A 719 -9.81 14.62 13.76
C SER A 719 -9.90 14.23 15.25
N LEU A 720 -9.79 15.19 16.17
CA LEU A 720 -9.97 14.96 17.61
C LEU A 720 -11.42 14.63 17.97
N LEU A 721 -12.40 15.21 17.26
CA LEU A 721 -13.83 14.98 17.48
C LEU A 721 -14.41 13.91 16.55
N ALA A 722 -13.56 13.18 15.82
CA ALA A 722 -13.99 12.13 14.90
C ALA A 722 -14.78 11.05 15.63
N GLY A 723 -15.90 10.63 15.03
CA GLY A 723 -16.86 9.74 15.68
C GLY A 723 -16.27 8.40 16.13
N ASP A 724 -15.33 7.83 15.38
CA ASP A 724 -14.66 6.58 15.75
C ASP A 724 -13.76 6.75 16.98
N ARG A 725 -13.07 7.90 17.12
CA ARG A 725 -12.28 8.25 18.30
C ARG A 725 -13.16 8.47 19.51
N ILE A 726 -14.28 9.17 19.33
CA ILE A 726 -15.27 9.39 20.39
C ILE A 726 -15.79 8.05 20.92
N VAL A 727 -16.12 7.11 20.02
CA VAL A 727 -16.52 5.76 20.44
C VAL A 727 -15.41 5.08 21.25
N ARG A 728 -14.15 5.12 20.80
CA ARG A 728 -13.03 4.54 21.57
C ARG A 728 -12.93 5.14 22.97
N LEU A 729 -12.98 6.47 23.10
CA LEU A 729 -12.92 7.14 24.40
C LEU A 729 -14.07 6.75 25.33
N ILE A 730 -15.31 6.65 24.82
CA ILE A 730 -16.48 6.19 25.58
C ILE A 730 -16.25 4.77 26.10
N GLU A 731 -15.86 3.84 25.22
CA GLU A 731 -15.64 2.43 25.58
C GLU A 731 -14.51 2.32 26.62
N THR A 732 -13.35 2.96 26.37
CA THR A 732 -12.20 2.87 27.27
C THR A 732 -12.45 3.53 28.63
N SER A 733 -13.18 4.65 28.70
CA SER A 733 -13.51 5.30 29.97
C SER A 733 -14.56 4.54 30.78
N SER A 734 -15.42 3.76 30.11
CA SER A 734 -16.34 2.84 30.78
C SER A 734 -15.62 1.66 31.46
N MET A 735 -14.49 1.21 30.88
CA MET A 735 -13.69 0.12 31.44
C MET A 735 -12.95 0.54 32.71
N ASN A 736 -12.47 1.78 32.77
CA ASN A 736 -11.75 2.32 33.94
C ASN A 736 -11.91 3.84 34.01
N LYS A 737 -12.40 4.35 35.15
CA LYS A 737 -12.60 5.79 35.41
C LYS A 737 -11.31 6.62 35.34
N ASN A 738 -10.15 5.99 35.46
CA ASN A 738 -8.85 6.64 35.33
C ASN A 738 -8.42 6.83 33.86
N ASN A 739 -9.14 6.26 32.90
CA ASN A 739 -8.88 6.50 31.47
C ASN A 739 -9.41 7.89 31.06
N TYR A 740 -8.81 8.46 30.02
CA TYR A 740 -9.23 9.76 29.49
C TYR A 740 -10.62 9.66 28.85
N SER A 741 -11.51 10.58 29.19
CA SER A 741 -12.90 10.57 28.74
C SER A 741 -13.19 11.62 27.66
N VAL A 742 -14.33 11.49 26.99
CA VAL A 742 -14.82 12.50 26.04
C VAL A 742 -15.05 13.84 26.71
N ASP A 743 -15.61 13.86 27.93
CA ASP A 743 -15.85 15.09 28.69
C ASP A 743 -14.55 15.83 29.02
N GLU A 744 -13.50 15.08 29.37
CA GLU A 744 -12.18 15.68 29.61
C GLU A 744 -11.56 16.21 28.31
N LEU A 745 -11.66 15.48 27.20
CA LEU A 745 -11.17 15.94 25.90
C LEU A 745 -11.79 17.28 25.51
N VAL A 746 -13.13 17.37 25.52
CA VAL A 746 -13.82 18.60 25.11
C VAL A 746 -13.57 19.74 26.10
N SER A 747 -13.41 19.44 27.39
CA SER A 747 -13.06 20.43 28.43
C SER A 747 -11.64 20.98 28.24
N ASP A 748 -10.65 20.12 28.02
CA ASP A 748 -9.26 20.51 27.81
C ASP A 748 -9.10 21.33 26.51
N LEU A 749 -9.84 20.96 25.45
CA LEU A 749 -9.93 21.75 24.22
C LEU A 749 -10.56 23.13 24.46
N LYS A 750 -11.72 23.18 25.14
CA LYS A 750 -12.39 24.44 25.49
C LYS A 750 -11.43 25.37 26.25
N ASN A 751 -10.74 24.83 27.25
CA ASN A 751 -9.84 25.60 28.11
C ASN A 751 -8.69 26.27 27.34
N GLY A 752 -8.18 25.65 26.28
CA GLY A 752 -7.15 26.24 25.42
C GLY A 752 -7.71 27.16 24.32
N ILE A 753 -8.82 26.79 23.68
CA ILE A 753 -9.44 27.55 22.58
C ILE A 753 -10.12 28.83 23.08
N PHE A 754 -10.60 28.84 24.33
CA PHE A 754 -11.28 29.97 24.97
C PHE A 754 -10.49 30.56 26.14
N SER A 755 -9.16 30.46 26.10
CA SER A 755 -8.28 30.98 27.16
C SER A 755 -8.49 32.49 27.43
N GLU A 756 -8.93 33.24 26.41
CA GLU A 756 -9.24 34.67 26.49
C GLU A 756 -10.45 34.99 27.38
N LEU A 757 -11.38 34.05 27.61
CA LEU A 757 -12.57 34.31 28.44
C LEU A 757 -12.24 34.60 29.91
N LYS A 758 -11.02 34.25 30.35
CA LYS A 758 -10.53 34.53 31.70
C LYS A 758 -10.05 35.98 31.88
N GLY A 759 -9.79 36.70 30.79
CA GLY A 759 -9.25 38.06 30.81
C GLY A 759 -10.19 39.10 30.18
N SER A 760 -9.70 40.34 30.06
CA SER A 760 -10.36 41.45 29.35
C SER A 760 -9.69 41.81 28.02
N GLY A 761 -8.69 41.04 27.59
CA GLY A 761 -7.96 41.26 26.34
C GLY A 761 -8.81 41.03 25.10
N SER A 762 -8.43 41.63 23.97
CA SER A 762 -9.08 41.42 22.67
C SER A 762 -8.84 40.01 22.13
N ILE A 763 -9.87 39.39 21.57
CA ILE A 763 -9.80 38.14 20.82
C ILE A 763 -9.49 38.48 19.36
N ASP A 764 -8.31 38.10 18.86
CA ASP A 764 -7.92 38.39 17.47
C ASP A 764 -8.68 37.54 16.43
N LEU A 765 -8.54 37.88 15.14
CA LEU A 765 -9.27 37.22 14.04
C LEU A 765 -9.05 35.70 14.01
N TYR A 766 -7.81 35.23 14.19
CA TYR A 766 -7.48 33.80 14.11
C TYR A 766 -8.11 33.05 15.28
N ARG A 767 -8.06 33.63 16.48
CA ARG A 767 -8.67 33.07 17.69
C ARG A 767 -10.19 33.03 17.59
N ARG A 768 -10.82 34.10 17.07
CA ARG A 768 -12.26 34.11 16.78
C ARG A 768 -12.65 33.01 15.80
N ASN A 769 -11.83 32.72 14.80
CA ASN A 769 -12.13 31.68 13.81
C ASN A 769 -12.16 30.27 14.44
N ILE A 770 -11.15 29.87 15.21
CA ILE A 770 -11.14 28.56 15.86
C ILE A 770 -12.22 28.42 16.95
N GLN A 771 -12.56 29.51 17.64
CA GLN A 771 -13.69 29.50 18.58
C GLN A 771 -15.03 29.26 17.88
N LYS A 772 -15.25 29.83 16.69
CA LYS A 772 -16.42 29.52 15.85
C LYS A 772 -16.43 28.06 15.42
N LEU A 773 -15.31 27.56 14.91
CA LEU A 773 -15.19 26.15 14.51
C LEU A 773 -15.52 25.22 15.67
N TYR A 774 -14.97 25.46 16.86
CA TYR A 774 -15.27 24.66 18.05
C TYR A 774 -16.76 24.68 18.40
N VAL A 775 -17.39 25.85 18.43
CA VAL A 775 -18.83 25.96 18.71
C VAL A 775 -19.65 25.22 17.66
N ASP A 776 -19.35 25.41 16.37
CA ASP A 776 -20.05 24.76 15.27
C ASP A 776 -19.92 23.22 15.37
N LYS A 777 -18.71 22.69 15.67
CA LYS A 777 -18.50 21.25 15.92
C LYS A 777 -19.25 20.74 17.15
N MET A 778 -19.22 21.45 18.26
CA MET A 778 -19.98 21.05 19.46
C MET A 778 -21.50 21.06 19.21
N ILE A 779 -22.00 21.97 18.37
CA ILE A 779 -23.40 22.00 17.92
C ILE A 779 -23.71 20.78 17.05
N GLU A 780 -22.85 20.42 16.09
CA GLU A 780 -23.00 19.20 15.28
C GLU A 780 -23.12 17.95 16.17
N LEU A 781 -22.40 17.89 17.29
CA LEU A 781 -22.42 16.78 18.25
C LEU A 781 -23.69 16.69 19.11
N LEU A 782 -24.60 17.68 19.07
CA LEU A 782 -25.93 17.57 19.69
C LEU A 782 -26.86 16.59 18.94
N LYS A 783 -26.66 16.43 17.63
CA LYS A 783 -27.42 15.52 16.76
C LYS A 783 -26.45 14.74 15.87
N PRO A 784 -25.57 13.91 16.47
CA PRO A 784 -24.51 13.27 15.73
C PRO A 784 -25.06 12.12 14.86
N GLY A 785 -24.38 11.83 13.76
CA GLY A 785 -24.73 10.74 12.85
C GLY A 785 -24.25 9.36 13.32
N THR A 786 -23.80 8.54 12.37
CA THR A 786 -23.21 7.22 12.68
C THR A 786 -21.70 7.21 12.44
N ALA A 787 -20.96 6.56 13.32
CA ALA A 787 -19.52 6.31 13.16
C ALA A 787 -19.24 4.90 12.65
N MET A 788 -18.23 4.76 11.80
CA MET A 788 -17.67 3.47 11.39
C MET A 788 -16.36 3.25 12.14
N VAL A 789 -16.36 2.32 13.08
CA VAL A 789 -15.17 2.00 13.89
C VAL A 789 -14.48 0.81 13.26
N ARG A 790 -13.23 1.02 12.84
CA ARG A 790 -12.36 -0.02 12.27
C ARG A 790 -11.45 -0.58 13.35
N ALA A 791 -11.25 -1.90 13.32
CA ALA A 791 -10.24 -2.57 14.12
C ALA A 791 -9.54 -3.66 13.32
N VAL A 792 -8.26 -3.87 13.60
CA VAL A 792 -7.49 -4.98 13.04
C VAL A 792 -7.83 -6.24 13.85
N PRO A 793 -8.36 -7.31 13.22
CA PRO A 793 -8.63 -8.55 13.92
C PRO A 793 -7.36 -9.16 14.52
N VAL A 794 -7.50 -9.90 15.63
CA VAL A 794 -6.36 -10.61 16.23
C VAL A 794 -5.90 -11.72 15.27
N GLY A 795 -4.59 -11.79 15.04
CA GLY A 795 -3.95 -12.87 14.29
C GLY A 795 -4.05 -12.78 12.75
N VAL A 796 -4.61 -11.70 12.19
CA VAL A 796 -4.70 -11.54 10.73
C VAL A 796 -3.60 -10.64 10.17
N THR A 797 -3.27 -10.85 8.90
CA THR A 797 -2.22 -10.15 8.15
C THR A 797 -2.71 -8.84 7.53
N TYR A 798 -3.97 -8.79 7.13
CA TYR A 798 -4.61 -7.65 6.46
C TYR A 798 -6.13 -7.64 6.70
N GLY A 799 -6.72 -6.45 6.56
CA GLY A 799 -8.17 -6.26 6.64
C GLY A 799 -8.63 -5.62 7.95
N PHE A 800 -9.88 -5.17 7.95
CA PHE A 800 -10.51 -4.51 9.07
C PHE A 800 -11.84 -5.17 9.39
N THR A 801 -12.11 -5.41 10.67
CA THR A 801 -13.49 -5.49 11.11
C THR A 801 -14.03 -4.08 11.22
N THR A 802 -15.26 -3.87 10.76
CA THR A 802 -15.91 -2.57 10.85
C THR A 802 -17.24 -2.73 11.57
N ARG A 803 -17.43 -1.95 12.63
CA ARG A 803 -18.72 -1.84 13.33
C ARG A 803 -19.32 -0.45 13.14
N ARG A 804 -20.63 -0.40 12.97
CA ARG A 804 -21.39 0.85 12.88
C ARG A 804 -21.95 1.21 14.24
N VAL A 805 -21.74 2.44 14.69
CA VAL A 805 -22.25 2.94 15.98
C VAL A 805 -23.12 4.17 15.74
N ASN A 806 -24.33 4.19 16.31
CA ASN A 806 -25.19 5.35 16.30
C ASN A 806 -24.81 6.28 17.46
N LEU A 807 -24.19 7.41 17.15
CA LEU A 807 -23.68 8.34 18.16
C LEU A 807 -24.80 9.07 18.90
N ALA A 808 -26.01 9.16 18.32
CA ALA A 808 -27.14 9.80 18.99
C ALA A 808 -27.68 8.98 20.18
N GLN A 809 -27.27 7.71 20.28
CA GLN A 809 -27.66 6.78 21.34
C GLN A 809 -26.54 6.57 22.38
N THR A 810 -25.50 7.42 22.38
CA THR A 810 -24.43 7.42 23.38
C THR A 810 -24.54 8.64 24.29
N ASP A 811 -23.62 8.81 25.25
CA ASP A 811 -23.57 10.00 26.11
C ASP A 811 -23.08 11.27 25.38
N LEU A 812 -22.66 11.15 24.11
CA LEU A 812 -22.10 12.27 23.33
C LEU A 812 -23.04 13.48 23.23
N PRO A 813 -24.35 13.35 22.93
CA PRO A 813 -25.27 14.50 22.91
C PRO A 813 -25.45 15.14 24.30
N SER A 814 -25.43 14.33 25.36
CA SER A 814 -25.55 14.79 26.75
C SER A 814 -24.33 15.61 27.17
N ILE A 815 -23.12 15.09 26.92
CA ILE A 815 -21.85 15.80 27.15
C ILE A 815 -21.83 17.11 26.35
N SER A 816 -22.17 17.05 25.06
CA SER A 816 -22.17 18.21 24.17
C SER A 816 -23.11 19.31 24.66
N ARG A 817 -24.33 18.93 25.09
CA ARG A 817 -25.30 19.87 25.67
C ARG A 817 -24.79 20.51 26.97
N GLY A 818 -24.19 19.72 27.87
CA GLY A 818 -23.62 20.22 29.12
C GLY A 818 -22.50 21.24 28.87
N GLN A 819 -21.57 20.90 27.97
CA GLN A 819 -20.43 21.76 27.62
C GLN A 819 -20.86 23.05 26.92
N LEU A 820 -21.83 22.98 25.99
CA LEU A 820 -22.39 24.17 25.34
C LEU A 820 -23.11 25.11 26.32
N ASN A 821 -23.88 24.56 27.27
CA ASN A 821 -24.51 25.36 28.32
C ASN A 821 -23.47 26.08 29.19
N SER A 822 -22.42 25.36 29.59
CA SER A 822 -21.32 25.91 30.38
C SER A 822 -20.60 27.04 29.63
N LEU A 823 -20.18 26.78 28.38
CA LEU A 823 -19.50 27.76 27.53
C LEU A 823 -20.35 29.00 27.24
N LYS A 824 -21.66 28.84 27.00
CA LYS A 824 -22.60 29.96 26.82
C LYS A 824 -22.59 30.90 28.03
N ASN A 825 -22.56 30.37 29.24
CA ASN A 825 -22.55 31.17 30.46
C ASN A 825 -21.20 31.87 30.66
N GLU A 826 -20.08 31.18 30.41
CA GLU A 826 -18.74 31.77 30.44
C GLU A 826 -18.62 32.94 29.44
N MET A 827 -19.09 32.76 28.21
CA MET A 827 -19.06 33.82 27.18
C MET A 827 -19.95 35.01 27.55
N LYS A 828 -21.13 34.79 28.16
CA LYS A 828 -21.98 35.90 28.65
C LYS A 828 -21.22 36.75 29.66
N LEU A 829 -20.59 36.11 30.65
CA LEU A 829 -19.80 36.79 31.69
C LEU A 829 -18.57 37.53 31.13
N ALA A 830 -17.90 36.95 30.13
CA ALA A 830 -16.76 37.59 29.48
C ALA A 830 -17.19 38.79 28.60
N SER A 831 -18.27 38.63 27.82
CA SER A 831 -18.77 39.65 26.89
C SER A 831 -19.19 40.95 27.58
N SER A 832 -19.60 40.90 28.85
CA SER A 832 -19.95 42.09 29.63
C SER A 832 -18.73 42.88 30.11
N ARG A 833 -17.54 42.27 30.10
CA ARG A 833 -16.27 42.87 30.56
C ARG A 833 -15.38 43.31 29.40
N MET A 834 -15.66 42.86 28.18
CA MET A 834 -14.86 43.18 27.00
C MET A 834 -15.12 44.59 26.48
N THR A 835 -14.03 45.33 26.25
CA THR A 835 -14.05 46.67 25.67
C THR A 835 -13.84 46.64 24.15
N ASP A 836 -13.14 45.63 23.60
CA ASP A 836 -12.97 45.47 22.17
C ASP A 836 -14.29 45.11 21.47
N ARG A 837 -14.69 45.96 20.52
CA ARG A 837 -15.97 45.87 19.80
C ARG A 837 -16.12 44.55 19.05
N MET A 838 -15.07 44.11 18.36
CA MET A 838 -15.13 42.89 17.55
C MET A 838 -15.17 41.63 18.40
N SER A 839 -14.45 41.60 19.53
CA SER A 839 -14.53 40.52 20.51
C SER A 839 -15.93 40.41 21.11
N LYS A 840 -16.55 41.55 21.46
CA LYS A 840 -17.92 41.57 21.99
C LYS A 840 -18.94 41.04 20.97
N TYR A 841 -18.89 41.52 19.73
CA TYR A 841 -19.77 41.03 18.66
C TYR A 841 -19.60 39.53 18.40
N HIS A 842 -18.35 39.07 18.41
CA HIS A 842 -18.05 37.65 18.24
C HIS A 842 -18.61 36.79 19.36
N LEU A 843 -18.42 37.16 20.63
CA LEU A 843 -19.01 36.38 21.73
C LEU A 843 -20.54 36.41 21.70
N GLN A 844 -21.16 37.53 21.32
CA GLN A 844 -22.61 37.63 21.14
C GLN A 844 -23.13 36.72 20.02
N ASP A 845 -22.43 36.66 18.88
CA ASP A 845 -22.71 35.71 17.79
C ASP A 845 -22.67 34.26 18.29
N LEU A 846 -21.58 33.86 18.97
CA LEU A 846 -21.45 32.50 19.52
C LEU A 846 -22.54 32.18 20.54
N ILE A 847 -22.86 33.09 21.46
CA ILE A 847 -23.95 32.92 22.44
C ILE A 847 -25.30 32.70 21.72
N SER A 848 -25.54 33.43 20.63
CA SER A 848 -26.75 33.31 19.82
C SER A 848 -26.82 31.95 19.12
N ARG A 849 -25.73 31.53 18.46
CA ARG A 849 -25.64 30.21 17.79
C ARG A 849 -25.92 29.07 18.77
N ILE A 850 -25.27 29.08 19.93
CA ILE A 850 -25.50 28.07 20.97
C ILE A 850 -26.94 28.12 21.47
N GLY A 851 -27.52 29.32 21.64
CA GLY A 851 -28.92 29.49 22.00
C GLY A 851 -29.88 28.81 21.02
N GLN A 852 -29.72 29.09 19.72
CA GLN A 852 -30.55 28.51 18.66
C GLN A 852 -30.38 26.99 18.55
N ALA A 853 -29.17 26.46 18.76
CA ALA A 853 -28.91 25.03 18.70
C ALA A 853 -29.51 24.26 19.89
N LEU A 854 -29.49 24.85 21.09
CA LEU A 854 -30.00 24.23 22.31
C LEU A 854 -31.53 24.27 22.43
N ASP A 855 -32.15 25.31 21.86
CA ASP A 855 -33.59 25.57 21.84
C ASP A 855 -34.04 25.95 20.40
N PRO A 856 -34.08 24.97 19.48
CA PRO A 856 -34.51 25.20 18.11
C PRO A 856 -36.03 25.45 18.10
N LYS A 857 -36.43 26.62 17.60
CA LYS A 857 -37.83 27.01 17.46
C LYS A 857 -38.55 26.27 16.35
#